data_AF-A0A1C6BB83-F1
#
_entry.id   AF-A0A1C6BB83-F1
#
_cell.length_a   1.000
_cell.length_b   1.000
_cell.length_c   1.000
_cell.angle_alpha   90.00
_cell.angle_beta   90.00
_cell.angle_gamma   90.00
#
_symmetry.space_group_name_H-M   'P 1'
#
loop_
_entity.id
_entity.type
_entity.pdbx_description
1 polymer ?
#
loop_
_entity_poly.entity_id
_entity_poly.type
_entity_poly.pdbx_seq_one_letter_code
_entity_poly.pdbx_strand_id
1 'polypeptide(L)'
;MNSKWYWLIRQKYRNLKFQIKKAAFRLNERKESSERLSSFSRIVIRTLLVQVAINLVLVAVLYVGDKLLLSAMEILAKTQTDPLVATLSESILVDIVIGGIGVAGVILGLYCSNMTSVYSSKYTNAPVTISSAFQRDVVTNRCIKQITGYIIFCVIILFGRLIGISFSYVSIIALLFLTIRMIITFSITGNRMYQLSNTFNISDNLYPEIYSAIRKISANNHFSNDPNFQNHYQKICTKQFKILQDIAAYNKDNPINQNPAMLSFINNNLALISVYWVVKEKIHYDSFWYRSETQYKKWHTATDTEISLALNTGVPLQAMSGIKNRWWFEQDLLRINNICVEKLCAENDLNTLYSYLNTVAQLSSQAMESGCLLFWTKSVVDLQGKILPACIACAKSEDKNHVILAAAIVDVFIGIYINIIIGINKYLRELNIDSLLNCATDACSYEQLKPNNRYYNNHSVEHLFNCIFAELKFESKRVTPDWYIKQAVAYTVYQDLNDLVDAMDKIYNNVFSVGKRLTENKCYLQGATVLSRLFELSSKASMALTTLNTFFPKLEALHFEPTVVWDECHLKQFLTRRKEIEKSFPPYLVKCCGKATLAHWRDREDFPDSLGFCYNQLCEYLVVAIEDDDFEAFKSAYSGFFGVVLLYHEYVRSDVVKIKELHKQNAVFHVVTAPLIEYAIISGLAILWGEFSENRQWRELVDAELSEFIRKDEKKREILTKIIEMLSYRKGHMLGIGNRDLIQTNWVQRITNSIRVRGLCHYEYKDWGINVLKTESTLLKAFCGTSFKNLGFADNVEDLYLILCLNQYVPSEKQYESRSKWEKNLHETDTQ
;
A
#
# COMPACT_ATOMS: atom_id res chain seq x y z
N MET A 1 39.15 -35.38 15.93
CA MET A 1 40.38 -34.88 15.23
C MET A 1 40.79 -33.55 15.83
N ASN A 2 41.79 -33.56 16.72
CA ASN A 2 42.19 -32.41 17.53
C ASN A 2 43.62 -31.97 17.15
N SER A 3 43.82 -31.43 15.94
CA SER A 3 45.12 -30.88 15.55
C SER A 3 45.03 -29.37 15.40
N LYS A 4 45.73 -28.66 16.27
CA LYS A 4 45.99 -27.21 16.22
C LYS A 4 46.43 -26.76 14.81
N TRP A 5 47.15 -27.65 14.13
CA TRP A 5 47.62 -27.51 12.75
C TRP A 5 46.49 -27.43 11.72
N TYR A 6 45.43 -28.23 11.82
CA TYR A 6 44.28 -28.14 10.91
C TYR A 6 43.62 -26.76 11.00
N TRP A 7 43.41 -26.23 12.21
CA TRP A 7 42.83 -24.89 12.40
C TRP A 7 43.75 -23.77 11.94
N LEU A 8 45.07 -23.86 12.17
CA LEU A 8 46.06 -22.90 11.67
C LEU A 8 46.14 -22.89 10.13
N ILE A 9 46.14 -24.05 9.50
CA ILE A 9 46.16 -24.18 8.03
C ILE A 9 44.85 -23.67 7.45
N ARG A 10 43.70 -24.04 8.05
CA ARG A 10 42.37 -23.55 7.63
C ARG A 10 42.25 -22.04 7.80
N GLN A 11 42.81 -21.47 8.86
CA GLN A 11 42.85 -20.03 9.10
C GLN A 11 43.75 -19.31 8.09
N LYS A 12 44.96 -19.84 7.80
CA LYS A 12 45.84 -19.30 6.74
C LYS A 12 45.18 -19.38 5.36
N TYR A 13 44.55 -20.50 5.02
CA TYR A 13 43.84 -20.67 3.74
C TYR A 13 42.64 -19.73 3.62
N ARG A 14 41.82 -19.61 4.68
CA ARG A 14 40.71 -18.63 4.73
C ARG A 14 41.21 -17.20 4.62
N ASN A 15 42.31 -16.84 5.30
CA ASN A 15 42.93 -15.53 5.19
C ASN A 15 43.50 -15.27 3.79
N LEU A 16 44.12 -16.26 3.15
CA LEU A 16 44.65 -16.11 1.78
C LEU A 16 43.50 -15.92 0.78
N LYS A 17 42.46 -16.76 0.87
CA LYS A 17 41.25 -16.65 0.06
C LYS A 17 40.56 -15.30 0.27
N PHE A 18 40.48 -14.83 1.53
CA PHE A 18 39.97 -13.51 1.85
C PHE A 18 40.86 -12.39 1.30
N GLN A 19 42.19 -12.49 1.41
CA GLN A 19 43.13 -11.50 0.87
C GLN A 19 43.06 -11.43 -0.66
N ILE A 20 42.89 -12.56 -1.36
CA ILE A 20 42.70 -12.60 -2.81
C ILE A 20 41.35 -11.98 -3.19
N LYS A 21 40.25 -12.37 -2.52
CA LYS A 21 38.93 -11.76 -2.73
C LYS A 21 38.95 -10.26 -2.42
N LYS A 22 39.63 -9.85 -1.36
CA LYS A 22 39.84 -8.46 -0.94
C LYS A 22 40.71 -7.71 -1.92
N ALA A 23 41.72 -8.34 -2.52
CA ALA A 23 42.56 -7.74 -3.55
C ALA A 23 41.77 -7.56 -4.85
N ALA A 24 41.00 -8.55 -5.29
CA ALA A 24 40.11 -8.46 -6.44
C ALA A 24 39.01 -7.41 -6.24
N PHE A 25 38.40 -7.39 -5.05
CA PHE A 25 37.43 -6.36 -4.67
C PHE A 25 38.09 -4.98 -4.59
N ARG A 26 39.24 -4.83 -3.94
CA ARG A 26 40.01 -3.57 -3.90
C ARG A 26 40.49 -3.14 -5.27
N LEU A 27 40.72 -4.04 -6.22
CA LEU A 27 41.03 -3.70 -7.62
C LEU A 27 39.81 -3.11 -8.32
N ASN A 28 38.63 -3.67 -8.05
CA ASN A 28 37.35 -3.14 -8.54
C ASN A 28 37.00 -1.80 -7.86
N GLU A 29 37.21 -1.70 -6.54
CA GLU A 29 36.93 -0.52 -5.72
C GLU A 29 37.99 0.59 -5.91
N ARG A 30 39.26 0.26 -6.21
CA ARG A 30 40.30 1.26 -6.58
C ARG A 30 39.98 1.98 -7.87
N LYS A 31 39.14 1.40 -8.73
CA LYS A 31 38.58 2.05 -9.91
C LYS A 31 37.54 3.13 -9.54
N GLU A 32 36.98 3.08 -8.33
CA GLU A 32 35.94 3.99 -7.82
C GLU A 32 36.38 4.91 -6.65
N SER A 33 37.32 4.52 -5.77
CA SER A 33 37.44 5.13 -4.43
C SER A 33 38.75 5.85 -4.11
N SER A 34 39.58 6.22 -5.10
CA SER A 34 40.96 6.68 -4.84
C SER A 34 41.14 8.15 -4.39
N GLU A 35 40.13 8.78 -3.79
CA GLU A 35 40.14 10.22 -3.47
C GLU A 35 40.19 10.54 -1.95
N ARG A 36 40.07 9.56 -1.04
CA ARG A 36 39.77 9.87 0.38
C ARG A 36 40.94 10.10 1.36
N LEU A 37 42.21 9.84 1.03
CA LEU A 37 43.27 9.74 2.07
C LEU A 37 44.68 10.22 1.71
N SER A 38 44.88 10.94 0.61
CA SER A 38 46.19 11.48 0.26
C SER A 38 46.28 12.98 0.51
N SER A 39 47.45 13.46 0.94
CA SER A 39 47.76 14.90 1.01
C SER A 39 47.34 15.59 -0.29
N PHE A 40 46.80 16.80 -0.19
CA PHE A 40 46.33 17.59 -1.33
C PHE A 40 47.34 17.60 -2.50
N SER A 41 48.63 17.74 -2.18
CA SER A 41 49.74 17.67 -3.15
C SER A 41 49.78 16.36 -3.96
N ARG A 42 49.53 15.21 -3.32
CA ARG A 42 49.56 13.89 -3.97
C ARG A 42 48.32 13.66 -4.86
N ILE A 43 47.18 14.28 -4.52
CA ILE A 43 45.98 14.28 -5.39
C ILE A 43 46.26 15.09 -6.65
N VAL A 44 46.82 16.30 -6.50
CA VAL A 44 47.15 17.18 -7.64
C VAL A 44 48.16 16.51 -8.57
N ILE A 45 49.28 16.00 -8.03
CA ILE A 45 50.33 15.35 -8.84
C ILE A 45 49.77 14.14 -9.58
N ARG A 46 49.00 13.27 -8.91
CA ARG A 46 48.45 12.08 -9.56
C ARG A 46 47.43 12.45 -10.64
N THR A 47 46.57 13.43 -10.37
CA THR A 47 45.57 13.89 -11.35
C THR A 47 46.25 14.51 -12.57
N LEU A 48 47.30 15.31 -12.35
CA LEU A 48 48.12 15.89 -13.40
C LEU A 48 48.78 14.80 -14.24
N LEU A 49 49.46 13.84 -13.63
CA LEU A 49 50.12 12.74 -14.35
C LEU A 49 49.15 11.91 -15.20
N VAL A 50 47.97 11.58 -14.65
CA VAL A 50 46.96 10.81 -15.39
C VAL A 50 46.39 11.62 -16.55
N GLN A 51 46.06 12.89 -16.35
CA GLN A 51 45.52 13.77 -17.40
C GLN A 51 46.55 14.02 -18.51
N VAL A 52 47.80 14.28 -18.14
CA VAL A 52 48.89 14.46 -19.10
C VAL A 52 49.12 13.17 -19.89
N ALA A 53 49.15 12.00 -19.24
CA ALA A 53 49.34 10.72 -19.94
C ALA A 53 48.22 10.42 -20.94
N ILE A 54 46.96 10.59 -20.55
CA ILE A 54 45.80 10.38 -21.44
C ILE A 54 45.85 11.35 -22.63
N ASN A 55 46.14 12.62 -22.37
CA ASN A 55 46.19 13.63 -23.42
C ASN A 55 47.41 13.47 -24.35
N LEU A 56 48.56 13.00 -23.84
CA LEU A 56 49.71 12.66 -24.68
C LEU A 56 49.40 11.52 -25.63
N VAL A 57 48.70 10.47 -25.16
CA VAL A 57 48.24 9.38 -26.03
C VAL A 57 47.28 9.92 -27.09
N LEU A 58 46.34 10.78 -26.70
CA LEU A 58 45.40 11.40 -27.65
C LEU A 58 46.11 12.24 -28.72
N VAL A 59 47.09 13.07 -28.32
CA VAL A 59 47.91 13.86 -29.24
C VAL A 59 48.74 12.96 -30.16
N ALA A 60 49.31 11.86 -29.65
CA ALA A 60 50.04 10.89 -30.47
C ALA A 60 49.13 10.22 -31.51
N VAL A 61 47.90 9.86 -31.13
CA VAL A 61 46.90 9.31 -32.06
C VAL A 61 46.53 10.33 -33.13
N LEU A 62 46.31 11.59 -32.76
CA LEU A 62 45.99 12.66 -33.71
C LEU A 62 47.17 12.95 -34.65
N TYR A 63 48.41 12.92 -34.15
CA TYR A 63 49.61 13.10 -34.98
C TYR A 63 49.77 11.96 -36.00
N VAL A 64 49.54 10.71 -35.60
CA VAL A 64 49.53 9.57 -36.53
C VAL A 64 48.39 9.71 -37.54
N GLY A 65 47.21 10.14 -37.09
CA GLY A 65 46.06 10.42 -37.94
C GLY A 65 46.33 11.51 -38.98
N ASP A 66 46.96 12.62 -38.57
CA ASP A 66 47.38 13.70 -39.47
C ASP A 66 48.39 13.20 -40.51
N LYS A 67 49.38 12.39 -40.12
CA LYS A 67 50.34 11.77 -41.05
C LYS A 67 49.68 10.81 -42.04
N LEU A 68 48.76 9.97 -41.58
CA LEU A 68 48.02 9.05 -42.43
C LEU A 68 47.14 9.80 -43.42
N LEU A 69 46.44 10.84 -42.98
CA LEU A 69 45.59 11.65 -43.85
C LEU A 69 46.41 12.43 -44.88
N LEU A 70 47.55 13.01 -44.49
CA LEU A 70 48.48 13.64 -45.42
C LEU A 70 49.00 12.64 -46.47
N SER A 71 49.39 11.42 -46.04
CA SER A 71 49.83 10.38 -46.98
C SER A 71 48.72 9.91 -47.93
N ALA A 72 47.47 9.83 -47.46
CA ALA A 72 46.32 9.47 -48.28
C ALA A 72 45.94 10.58 -49.27
N MET A 73 46.04 11.85 -48.84
CA MET A 73 45.82 13.02 -49.70
C MET A 73 46.93 13.17 -50.75
N GLU A 74 48.19 12.86 -50.44
CA GLU A 74 49.29 12.80 -51.42
C GLU A 74 49.07 11.71 -52.50
N ILE A 75 48.46 10.58 -52.12
CA ILE A 75 48.09 9.51 -53.06
C ILE A 75 46.90 9.94 -53.96
N LEU A 76 45.89 10.60 -53.38
CA LEU A 76 44.72 11.12 -54.12
C LEU A 76 45.05 12.33 -55.01
N ALA A 77 46.00 13.19 -54.60
CA ALA A 77 46.43 14.35 -55.37
C ALA A 77 47.20 13.98 -56.65
N LYS A 78 47.76 12.77 -56.76
CA LYS A 78 48.34 12.27 -58.03
C LYS A 78 47.31 12.05 -59.14
N THR A 79 46.01 12.04 -58.83
CA THR A 79 44.93 11.80 -59.80
C THR A 79 44.14 13.04 -60.23
N GLN A 80 44.41 14.23 -59.69
CA GLN A 80 43.67 15.44 -60.05
C GLN A 80 44.57 16.68 -60.00
N THR A 81 44.68 17.38 -61.13
CA THR A 81 45.45 18.62 -61.29
C THR A 81 44.68 19.80 -60.69
N ASP A 82 44.78 19.98 -59.38
CA ASP A 82 44.76 21.29 -58.72
C ASP A 82 45.23 21.14 -57.26
N PRO A 83 46.18 21.97 -56.78
CA PRO A 83 46.75 21.81 -55.45
C PRO A 83 45.80 22.39 -54.39
N LEU A 84 44.78 21.63 -54.02
CA LEU A 84 43.93 21.91 -52.84
C LEU A 84 44.64 21.64 -51.50
N VAL A 85 45.94 21.33 -51.53
CA VAL A 85 46.79 21.20 -50.34
C VAL A 85 47.42 22.57 -50.04
N ALA A 86 46.56 23.56 -49.81
CA ALA A 86 47.01 24.80 -49.18
C ALA A 86 47.44 24.43 -47.75
N THR A 87 48.73 24.44 -47.48
CA THR A 87 49.27 24.42 -46.12
C THR A 87 48.52 25.46 -45.30
N LEU A 88 47.62 25.02 -44.41
CA LEU A 88 46.96 25.90 -43.45
C LEU A 88 48.01 26.77 -42.78
N SER A 89 47.80 28.09 -42.81
CA SER A 89 48.76 29.00 -42.19
C SER A 89 48.91 28.64 -40.72
N GLU A 90 50.16 28.54 -40.27
CA GLU A 90 50.48 28.08 -38.92
C GLU A 90 49.82 28.95 -37.84
N SER A 91 49.52 30.21 -38.17
CA SER A 91 48.76 31.16 -37.37
C SER A 91 47.33 30.68 -37.04
N ILE A 92 46.58 30.14 -38.01
CA ILE A 92 45.16 29.79 -37.83
C ILE A 92 44.98 28.70 -36.78
N LEU A 93 45.88 27.71 -36.74
CA LEU A 93 45.81 26.64 -35.74
C LEU A 93 46.11 27.18 -34.34
N VAL A 94 47.11 28.05 -34.20
CA VAL A 94 47.45 28.69 -32.93
C VAL A 94 46.28 29.56 -32.46
N ASP A 95 45.65 30.32 -33.35
CA ASP A 95 44.49 31.16 -33.05
C ASP A 95 43.27 30.34 -32.61
N ILE A 96 42.99 29.20 -33.28
CA ILE A 96 41.91 28.28 -32.90
C ILE A 96 42.19 27.66 -31.52
N VAL A 97 43.43 27.26 -31.24
CA VAL A 97 43.80 26.68 -29.94
C VAL A 97 43.69 27.72 -28.82
N ILE A 98 44.17 28.94 -29.05
CA ILE A 98 44.04 30.07 -28.11
C ILE A 98 42.56 30.41 -27.89
N GLY A 99 41.76 30.47 -28.95
CA GLY A 99 40.31 30.67 -28.87
C GLY A 99 39.62 29.57 -28.05
N GLY A 100 39.99 28.30 -28.27
CA GLY A 100 39.50 27.16 -27.51
C GLY A 100 39.87 27.21 -26.02
N ILE A 101 41.11 27.60 -25.69
CA ILE A 101 41.54 27.84 -24.30
C ILE A 101 40.74 28.99 -23.68
N GLY A 102 40.54 30.08 -24.42
CA GLY A 102 39.74 31.23 -23.98
C GLY A 102 38.32 30.84 -23.61
N VAL A 103 37.63 30.09 -24.49
CA VAL A 103 36.29 29.56 -24.23
C VAL A 103 36.28 28.67 -22.98
N ALA A 104 37.25 27.76 -22.85
CA ALA A 104 37.35 26.88 -21.68
C ALA A 104 37.62 27.65 -20.37
N GLY A 105 38.45 28.70 -20.41
CA GLY A 105 38.75 29.56 -19.28
C GLY A 105 37.53 30.35 -18.81
N VAL A 106 36.77 30.95 -19.74
CA VAL A 106 35.50 31.65 -19.43
C VAL A 106 34.49 30.68 -18.82
N ILE A 107 34.32 29.50 -19.43
CA ILE A 107 33.43 28.44 -18.93
C ILE A 107 33.81 28.03 -17.50
N LEU A 108 35.10 27.81 -17.23
CA LEU A 108 35.58 27.46 -15.89
C LEU A 108 35.31 28.57 -14.88
N GLY A 109 35.53 29.83 -15.26
CA GLY A 109 35.25 31.00 -14.43
C GLY A 109 33.77 31.12 -14.07
N LEU A 110 32.89 31.06 -15.07
CA LEU A 110 31.42 31.09 -14.88
C LEU A 110 30.96 29.92 -14.00
N TYR A 111 31.51 28.74 -14.23
CA TYR A 111 31.20 27.56 -13.45
C TYR A 111 31.60 27.71 -11.97
N CYS A 112 32.84 28.12 -11.69
CA CYS A 112 33.33 28.35 -10.33
C CYS A 112 32.52 29.45 -9.62
N SER A 113 32.11 30.49 -10.35
CA SER A 113 31.23 31.55 -9.84
C SER A 113 29.85 31.00 -9.44
N ASN A 114 29.19 30.25 -10.34
CA ASN A 114 27.88 29.64 -10.08
C ASN A 114 27.94 28.64 -8.92
N MET A 115 28.95 27.78 -8.90
CA MET A 115 29.17 26.82 -7.81
C MET A 115 29.35 27.53 -6.47
N THR A 116 30.17 28.58 -6.42
CA THR A 116 30.41 29.36 -5.20
C THR A 116 29.15 30.09 -4.75
N SER A 117 28.36 30.63 -5.69
CA SER A 117 27.09 31.30 -5.39
C SER A 117 26.06 30.33 -4.78
N VAL A 118 25.87 29.15 -5.38
CA VAL A 118 24.96 28.12 -4.85
C VAL A 118 25.46 27.59 -3.51
N TYR A 119 26.77 27.34 -3.38
CA TYR A 119 27.37 26.89 -2.13
C TYR A 119 27.16 27.92 -1.00
N SER A 120 27.47 29.19 -1.25
CA SER A 120 27.35 30.26 -0.27
C SER A 120 25.90 30.50 0.17
N SER A 121 24.95 30.38 -0.76
CA SER A 121 23.54 30.67 -0.49
C SER A 121 22.79 29.53 0.23
N LYS A 122 23.15 28.26 -0.02
CA LYS A 122 22.37 27.10 0.46
C LYS A 122 23.16 26.08 1.28
N TYR A 123 24.49 26.05 1.17
CA TYR A 123 25.32 24.98 1.75
C TYR A 123 26.30 25.45 2.83
N THR A 124 26.49 26.75 3.03
CA THR A 124 27.35 27.30 4.08
C THR A 124 26.97 26.80 5.48
N ASN A 125 25.66 26.74 5.76
CA ASN A 125 25.12 26.29 7.03
C ASN A 125 24.75 24.80 7.05
N ALA A 126 25.03 24.07 5.95
CA ALA A 126 24.67 22.67 5.85
C ALA A 126 25.65 21.79 6.65
N PRO A 127 25.17 20.67 7.23
CA PRO A 127 26.04 19.67 7.83
C PRO A 127 27.18 19.24 6.90
N VAL A 128 28.33 18.91 7.48
CA VAL A 128 29.54 18.47 6.75
C VAL A 128 29.25 17.30 5.80
N THR A 129 28.28 16.45 6.14
CA THR A 129 27.82 15.35 5.29
C THR A 129 27.21 15.85 3.99
N ILE A 130 26.30 16.81 4.05
CA ILE A 130 25.61 17.40 2.89
C ILE A 130 26.59 18.23 2.04
N SER A 131 27.38 19.10 2.67
CA SER A 131 28.36 19.92 1.94
C SER A 131 29.42 19.06 1.25
N SER A 132 29.87 17.97 1.89
CA SER A 132 30.77 17.00 1.25
C SER A 132 30.10 16.20 0.13
N ALA A 133 28.79 15.94 0.20
CA ALA A 133 28.04 15.27 -0.87
C ALA A 133 27.89 16.19 -2.10
N PHE A 134 27.62 17.48 -1.89
CA PHE A 134 27.59 18.49 -2.94
C PHE A 134 28.95 18.59 -3.68
N GLN A 135 30.06 18.69 -2.93
CA GLN A 135 31.41 18.70 -3.50
C GLN A 135 31.77 17.42 -4.27
N ARG A 136 31.14 16.30 -3.90
CA ARG A 136 31.39 14.98 -4.50
C ARG A 136 30.45 14.65 -5.64
N ASP A 137 29.52 15.53 -6.02
CA ASP A 137 28.60 15.26 -7.13
C ASP A 137 29.41 14.80 -8.36
N VAL A 138 29.04 13.62 -8.87
CA VAL A 138 29.80 12.91 -9.90
C VAL A 138 29.84 13.70 -11.20
N VAL A 139 28.78 14.46 -11.50
CA VAL A 139 28.66 15.27 -12.70
C VAL A 139 29.61 16.47 -12.61
N THR A 140 29.61 17.14 -11.46
CA THR A 140 30.50 18.26 -11.10
C THR A 140 31.96 17.88 -11.26
N ASN A 141 32.38 16.78 -10.62
CA ASN A 141 33.77 16.34 -10.68
C ASN A 141 34.20 15.86 -12.08
N ARG A 142 33.29 15.23 -12.83
CA ARG A 142 33.58 14.82 -14.21
C ARG A 142 33.71 16.02 -15.14
N CYS A 143 32.87 17.04 -15.00
CA CYS A 143 32.95 18.26 -15.81
C CYS A 143 34.25 19.03 -15.55
N ILE A 144 34.61 19.27 -14.28
CA ILE A 144 35.88 19.94 -13.94
C ILE A 144 37.06 19.18 -14.55
N LYS A 145 37.09 17.84 -14.40
CA LYS A 145 38.14 17.00 -14.99
C LYS A 145 38.18 17.08 -16.52
N GLN A 146 37.03 17.24 -17.19
CA GLN A 146 36.97 17.42 -18.64
C GLN A 146 37.46 18.81 -19.08
N ILE A 147 37.06 19.88 -18.39
CA ILE A 147 37.54 21.25 -18.65
C ILE A 147 39.05 21.33 -18.46
N THR A 148 39.55 20.88 -17.30
CA THR A 148 40.98 20.86 -17.01
C THR A 148 41.74 19.97 -17.99
N GLY A 149 41.20 18.80 -18.34
CA GLY A 149 41.78 17.91 -19.35
C GLY A 149 41.88 18.56 -20.73
N TYR A 150 40.86 19.29 -21.16
CA TYR A 150 40.85 20.02 -22.43
C TYR A 150 41.88 21.17 -22.44
N ILE A 151 41.98 21.94 -21.36
CA ILE A 151 43.01 22.99 -21.24
C ILE A 151 44.42 22.39 -21.31
N ILE A 152 44.69 21.30 -20.58
CA ILE A 152 45.97 20.59 -20.63
C ILE A 152 46.26 20.07 -22.04
N PHE A 153 45.25 19.51 -22.73
CA PHE A 153 45.38 19.05 -24.11
C PHE A 153 45.78 20.17 -25.06
N CYS A 154 45.13 21.34 -24.98
CA CYS A 154 45.49 22.51 -25.78
C CYS A 154 46.92 23.01 -25.48
N VAL A 155 47.34 23.01 -24.21
CA VAL A 155 48.71 23.37 -23.81
C VAL A 155 49.74 22.38 -24.36
N ILE A 156 49.45 21.08 -24.36
CA ILE A 156 50.34 20.06 -24.94
C ILE A 156 50.46 20.26 -26.46
N ILE A 157 49.37 20.61 -27.16
CA ILE A 157 49.43 20.92 -28.60
C ILE A 157 50.29 22.15 -28.88
N LEU A 158 50.12 23.23 -28.11
CA LEU A 158 50.96 24.42 -28.22
C LEU A 158 52.44 24.11 -27.94
N PHE A 159 52.72 23.28 -26.94
CA PHE A 159 54.08 22.85 -26.63
C PHE A 159 54.67 21.93 -27.72
N GLY A 160 53.87 21.02 -28.29
CA GLY A 160 54.27 20.21 -29.43
C GLY A 160 54.61 21.07 -30.65
N ARG A 161 53.89 22.18 -30.85
CA ARG A 161 54.23 23.17 -31.88
C ARG A 161 55.56 23.88 -31.60
N LEU A 162 55.85 24.26 -30.35
CA LEU A 162 57.15 24.83 -29.98
C LEU A 162 58.32 23.88 -30.29
N ILE A 163 58.10 22.56 -30.22
CA ILE A 163 59.09 21.54 -30.55
C ILE A 163 59.19 21.26 -32.07
N GLY A 164 58.34 21.90 -32.89
CA GLY A 164 58.37 21.77 -34.35
C GLY A 164 57.51 20.64 -34.92
N ILE A 165 56.54 20.13 -34.15
CA ILE A 165 55.58 19.12 -34.65
C ILE A 165 54.55 19.81 -35.56
N SER A 166 54.36 19.28 -36.78
CA SER A 166 53.32 19.74 -37.71
C SER A 166 51.99 19.02 -37.47
N PHE A 167 50.97 19.76 -37.05
CA PHE A 167 49.58 19.29 -36.95
C PHE A 167 48.80 19.77 -38.18
N SER A 168 47.85 18.97 -38.65
CA SER A 168 47.10 19.18 -39.90
C SER A 168 45.58 19.24 -39.63
N TYR A 169 44.79 19.03 -40.68
CA TYR A 169 43.33 19.15 -40.67
C TYR A 169 42.62 18.24 -39.64
N VAL A 170 43.14 17.04 -39.35
CA VAL A 170 42.48 16.10 -38.41
C VAL A 170 42.53 16.67 -37.00
N SER A 171 43.67 17.24 -36.60
CA SER A 171 43.81 17.90 -35.31
C SER A 171 42.90 19.12 -35.16
N ILE A 172 42.71 19.92 -36.23
CA ILE A 172 41.81 21.09 -36.21
C ILE A 172 40.34 20.68 -36.08
N ILE A 173 39.89 19.70 -36.87
CA ILE A 173 38.53 19.18 -36.80
C ILE A 173 38.26 18.57 -35.40
N ALA A 174 39.23 17.83 -34.86
CA ALA A 174 39.14 17.27 -33.51
C ALA A 174 39.05 18.37 -32.44
N LEU A 175 39.84 19.45 -32.55
CA LEU A 175 39.79 20.60 -31.63
C LEU A 175 38.45 21.33 -31.68
N LEU A 176 37.88 21.55 -32.87
CA LEU A 176 36.56 22.15 -33.02
C LEU A 176 35.48 21.27 -32.39
N PHE A 177 35.51 19.96 -32.65
CA PHE A 177 34.58 19.02 -32.04
C PHE A 177 34.70 18.98 -30.50
N LEU A 178 35.93 18.96 -29.98
CA LEU A 178 36.19 19.01 -28.54
C LEU A 178 35.69 20.33 -27.93
N THR A 179 35.87 21.46 -28.61
CA THR A 179 35.34 22.76 -28.17
C THR A 179 33.81 22.74 -28.10
N ILE A 180 33.13 22.24 -29.14
CA ILE A 180 31.66 22.09 -29.16
C ILE A 180 31.19 21.18 -28.01
N ARG A 181 31.87 20.04 -27.83
CA ARG A 181 31.60 19.12 -26.72
C ARG A 181 31.76 19.81 -25.36
N MET A 182 32.76 20.68 -25.19
CA MET A 182 32.96 21.46 -23.96
C MET A 182 31.78 22.41 -23.69
N ILE A 183 31.29 23.11 -24.72
CA ILE A 183 30.13 24.01 -24.61
C ILE A 183 28.87 23.23 -24.17
N ILE A 184 28.59 22.08 -24.81
CA ILE A 184 27.45 21.23 -24.45
C ILE A 184 27.58 20.72 -23.01
N THR A 185 28.77 20.28 -22.63
CA THR A 185 29.05 19.77 -21.27
C THR A 185 28.81 20.86 -20.22
N PHE A 186 29.23 22.10 -20.49
CA PHE A 186 28.97 23.24 -19.62
C PHE A 186 27.47 23.52 -19.49
N SER A 187 26.71 23.50 -20.59
CA SER A 187 25.25 23.72 -20.56
C SER A 187 24.54 22.72 -19.65
N ILE A 188 24.86 21.42 -19.77
CA ILE A 188 24.30 20.36 -18.93
C ILE A 188 24.70 20.55 -17.46
N THR A 189 25.97 20.91 -17.22
CA THR A 189 26.50 21.07 -15.85
C THR A 189 25.95 22.32 -15.16
N GLY A 190 25.79 23.42 -15.90
CA GLY A 190 25.13 24.64 -15.42
C GLY A 190 23.70 24.33 -14.97
N ASN A 191 22.94 23.56 -15.75
CA ASN A 191 21.62 23.10 -15.37
C ASN A 191 21.64 22.25 -14.08
N ARG A 192 22.61 21.33 -13.94
CA ARG A 192 22.78 20.55 -12.70
C ARG A 192 23.09 21.43 -11.49
N MET A 193 23.90 22.48 -11.62
CA MET A 193 24.15 23.44 -10.53
C MET A 193 22.88 24.16 -10.08
N TYR A 194 22.03 24.56 -11.03
CA TYR A 194 20.72 25.13 -10.70
C TYR A 194 19.81 24.12 -10.00
N GLN A 195 19.78 22.86 -10.45
CA GLN A 195 19.03 21.78 -9.78
C GLN A 195 19.52 21.56 -8.35
N LEU A 196 20.84 21.61 -8.11
CA LEU A 196 21.44 21.48 -6.78
C LEU A 196 21.22 22.71 -5.90
N SER A 197 20.62 23.81 -6.38
CA SER A 197 20.06 24.83 -5.50
C SER A 197 18.96 24.25 -4.60
N ASN A 198 18.25 23.22 -5.10
CA ASN A 198 17.41 22.39 -4.28
C ASN A 198 18.24 21.26 -3.64
N THR A 199 18.35 21.33 -2.32
CA THR A 199 19.11 20.42 -1.46
C THR A 199 18.62 18.97 -1.52
N PHE A 200 17.35 18.71 -1.87
CA PHE A 200 16.85 17.35 -2.05
C PHE A 200 17.48 16.64 -3.26
N ASN A 201 17.86 17.36 -4.31
CA ASN A 201 18.44 16.79 -5.54
C ASN A 201 19.87 16.24 -5.34
N ILE A 202 20.49 16.47 -4.17
CA ILE A 202 21.71 15.77 -3.78
C ILE A 202 21.46 14.26 -3.65
N SER A 203 20.24 13.87 -3.24
CA SER A 203 19.88 12.47 -3.04
C SER A 203 19.95 11.62 -4.31
N ASP A 204 19.79 12.23 -5.49
CA ASP A 204 19.81 11.56 -6.79
C ASP A 204 21.05 10.67 -7.00
N ASN A 205 22.20 11.10 -6.47
CA ASN A 205 23.46 10.37 -6.59
C ASN A 205 23.59 9.22 -5.56
N LEU A 206 22.79 9.23 -4.50
CA LEU A 206 22.85 8.24 -3.43
C LEU A 206 22.05 6.98 -3.80
N TYR A 207 20.94 7.13 -4.53
CA TYR A 207 20.08 6.00 -4.92
C TYR A 207 20.77 4.94 -5.79
N PRO A 208 21.58 5.27 -6.82
CA PRO A 208 22.28 4.27 -7.62
C PRO A 208 23.25 3.40 -6.81
N GLU A 209 23.91 3.96 -5.80
CA GLU A 209 24.79 3.20 -4.90
C GLU A 209 24.00 2.21 -4.06
N ILE A 210 22.84 2.63 -3.53
CA ILE A 210 21.92 1.77 -2.76
C ILE A 210 21.39 0.64 -3.66
N TYR A 211 20.92 0.97 -4.87
CA TYR A 211 20.43 0.00 -5.85
C TYR A 211 21.51 -1.04 -6.21
N SER A 212 22.75 -0.58 -6.42
CA SER A 212 23.89 -1.44 -6.69
C SER A 212 24.16 -2.42 -5.53
N ALA A 213 24.07 -1.95 -4.28
CA ALA A 213 24.21 -2.80 -3.10
C ALA A 213 23.10 -3.86 -3.02
N ILE A 214 21.84 -3.47 -3.24
CA ILE A 214 20.67 -4.38 -3.27
C ILE A 214 20.84 -5.45 -4.35
N ARG A 215 21.25 -5.05 -5.56
CA ARG A 215 21.47 -5.99 -6.67
C ARG A 215 22.62 -6.96 -6.37
N LYS A 216 23.70 -6.48 -5.76
CA LYS A 216 24.88 -7.32 -5.43
C LYS A 216 24.57 -8.34 -4.33
N ILE A 217 23.78 -7.98 -3.31
CA ILE A 217 23.36 -8.92 -2.27
C ILE A 217 22.37 -9.97 -2.80
N SER A 218 21.56 -9.62 -3.80
CA SER A 218 20.59 -10.54 -4.42
C SER A 218 21.17 -11.49 -5.46
N ALA A 219 22.40 -11.27 -5.94
CA ALA A 219 22.91 -11.93 -7.15
C ALA A 219 23.23 -13.43 -7.01
N ASN A 220 22.95 -14.06 -5.86
CA ASN A 220 23.24 -15.47 -5.55
C ASN A 220 24.65 -15.91 -5.97
N ASN A 221 25.62 -15.01 -5.85
CA ASN A 221 27.00 -15.21 -6.28
C ASN A 221 27.91 -15.49 -5.07
N HIS A 222 29.17 -15.84 -5.32
CA HIS A 222 30.14 -16.13 -4.25
C HIS A 222 30.43 -14.94 -3.30
N PHE A 223 29.97 -13.74 -3.65
CA PHE A 223 30.10 -12.53 -2.84
C PHE A 223 28.85 -12.27 -1.99
N SER A 224 27.65 -12.58 -2.48
CA SER A 224 26.40 -12.43 -1.72
C SER A 224 26.35 -13.34 -0.50
N ASN A 225 26.95 -14.52 -0.57
CA ASN A 225 26.97 -15.50 0.53
C ASN A 225 28.14 -15.29 1.52
N ASP A 226 29.04 -14.32 1.26
CA ASP A 226 30.20 -14.08 2.11
C ASP A 226 29.88 -13.01 3.18
N PRO A 227 29.93 -13.34 4.49
CA PRO A 227 29.56 -12.44 5.59
C PRO A 227 30.23 -11.06 5.54
N ASN A 228 31.47 -10.99 5.06
CA ASN A 228 32.21 -9.72 5.00
C ASN A 228 31.61 -8.77 3.96
N PHE A 229 31.17 -9.31 2.82
CA PHE A 229 30.57 -8.53 1.75
C PHE A 229 29.14 -8.13 2.11
N GLN A 230 28.38 -9.03 2.73
CA GLN A 230 27.05 -8.72 3.28
C GLN A 230 27.11 -7.52 4.25
N ASN A 231 28.03 -7.55 5.22
CA ASN A 231 28.26 -6.46 6.17
C ASN A 231 28.77 -5.18 5.46
N HIS A 232 29.63 -5.32 4.46
CA HIS A 232 30.11 -4.17 3.68
C HIS A 232 28.97 -3.47 2.92
N TYR A 233 28.09 -4.22 2.23
CA TYR A 233 26.93 -3.66 1.55
C TYR A 233 25.94 -3.03 2.53
N GLN A 234 25.69 -3.66 3.68
CA GLN A 234 24.89 -3.08 4.77
C GLN A 234 25.47 -1.73 5.23
N LYS A 235 26.79 -1.64 5.43
CA LYS A 235 27.46 -0.40 5.84
C LYS A 235 27.38 0.70 4.79
N ILE A 236 27.47 0.35 3.49
CA ILE A 236 27.24 1.30 2.39
C ILE A 236 25.84 1.90 2.51
N CYS A 237 24.80 1.06 2.55
CA CYS A 237 23.41 1.54 2.65
C CYS A 237 23.17 2.35 3.93
N THR A 238 23.69 1.90 5.08
CA THR A 238 23.57 2.63 6.35
C THR A 238 24.19 4.02 6.27
N LYS A 239 25.34 4.16 5.60
CA LYS A 239 25.97 5.46 5.37
C LYS A 239 25.10 6.35 4.47
N GLN A 240 24.56 5.80 3.39
CA GLN A 240 23.72 6.56 2.47
C GLN A 240 22.41 6.99 3.11
N PHE A 241 21.78 6.12 3.90
CA PHE A 241 20.58 6.44 4.68
C PHE A 241 20.82 7.54 5.71
N LYS A 242 22.00 7.57 6.35
CA LYS A 242 22.36 8.69 7.22
C LYS A 242 22.40 10.02 6.46
N ILE A 243 22.94 10.03 5.25
CA ILE A 243 22.97 11.25 4.41
C ILE A 243 21.56 11.65 4.00
N LEU A 244 20.70 10.70 3.60
CA LEU A 244 19.29 10.97 3.29
C LEU A 244 18.55 11.54 4.50
N GLN A 245 18.82 11.02 5.70
CA GLN A 245 18.25 11.53 6.95
C GLN A 245 18.72 12.97 7.25
N ASP A 246 20.03 13.24 7.08
CA ASP A 246 20.57 14.60 7.24
C ASP A 246 19.93 15.58 6.25
N ILE A 247 19.69 15.15 4.99
CA ILE A 247 18.99 15.95 3.97
C ILE A 247 17.56 16.26 4.42
N ALA A 248 16.81 15.25 4.88
CA ALA A 248 15.43 15.45 5.34
C ALA A 248 15.39 16.41 6.56
N ALA A 249 16.30 16.22 7.52
CA ALA A 249 16.37 17.04 8.72
C ALA A 249 16.77 18.50 8.42
N TYR A 250 17.75 18.71 7.53
CA TYR A 250 18.21 20.05 7.15
C TYR A 250 17.12 20.86 6.45
N ASN A 251 16.24 20.20 5.70
CA ASN A 251 15.18 20.85 4.93
C ASN A 251 13.84 20.97 5.68
N LYS A 252 13.84 20.70 6.99
CA LYS A 252 12.64 20.74 7.82
C LYS A 252 11.99 22.13 7.84
N ASP A 253 12.81 23.18 7.84
CA ASP A 253 12.33 24.58 7.93
C ASP A 253 12.31 25.30 6.56
N ASN A 254 12.47 24.56 5.46
CA ASN A 254 12.45 25.16 4.13
C ASN A 254 11.06 25.65 3.73
N PRO A 255 10.95 26.69 2.88
CA PRO A 255 9.67 27.20 2.42
C PRO A 255 8.84 26.17 1.62
N ILE A 256 7.51 26.35 1.67
CA ILE A 256 6.48 25.50 1.04
C ILE A 256 6.72 25.29 -0.46
N ASN A 257 7.31 26.25 -1.17
CA ASN A 257 7.61 26.14 -2.61
C ASN A 257 8.59 25.00 -2.97
N GLN A 258 9.26 24.39 -1.98
CA GLN A 258 10.13 23.24 -2.16
C GLN A 258 9.43 21.89 -1.91
N ASN A 259 8.16 21.89 -1.51
CA ASN A 259 7.39 20.68 -1.23
C ASN A 259 7.28 19.73 -2.44
N PRO A 260 7.22 20.19 -3.71
CA PRO A 260 7.27 19.28 -4.86
C PRO A 260 8.58 18.47 -4.97
N ALA A 261 9.72 19.06 -4.61
CA ALA A 261 10.99 18.34 -4.61
C ALA A 261 11.10 17.38 -3.42
N MET A 262 10.55 17.77 -2.27
CA MET A 262 10.40 16.89 -1.12
C MET A 262 9.51 15.68 -1.45
N LEU A 263 8.44 15.87 -2.21
CA LEU A 263 7.56 14.80 -2.70
C LEU A 263 8.34 13.80 -3.58
N SER A 264 9.14 14.30 -4.52
CA SER A 264 10.02 13.45 -5.34
C SER A 264 10.98 12.66 -4.47
N PHE A 265 11.59 13.30 -3.46
CA PHE A 265 12.49 12.67 -2.51
C PHE A 265 11.84 11.52 -1.72
N ILE A 266 10.67 11.75 -1.10
CA ILE A 266 9.99 10.71 -0.32
C ILE A 266 9.44 9.58 -1.20
N ASN A 267 9.04 9.87 -2.45
CA ASN A 267 8.61 8.86 -3.42
C ASN A 267 9.78 8.00 -3.90
N ASN A 268 10.97 8.57 -4.11
CA ASN A 268 12.17 7.80 -4.42
C ASN A 268 12.57 6.85 -3.29
N ASN A 269 12.36 7.26 -2.03
CA ASN A 269 12.53 6.36 -0.88
C ASN A 269 11.53 5.19 -0.90
N LEU A 270 10.26 5.43 -1.25
CA LEU A 270 9.28 4.33 -1.43
C LEU A 270 9.64 3.42 -2.60
N ALA A 271 10.16 3.97 -3.70
CA ALA A 271 10.63 3.17 -4.84
C ALA A 271 11.78 2.24 -4.45
N LEU A 272 12.71 2.68 -3.57
CA LEU A 272 13.74 1.81 -3.01
C LEU A 272 13.14 0.65 -2.19
N ILE A 273 12.08 0.90 -1.42
CA ILE A 273 11.38 -0.17 -0.67
C ILE A 273 10.80 -1.19 -1.64
N SER A 274 10.12 -0.74 -2.71
CA SER A 274 9.57 -1.63 -3.75
C SER A 274 10.66 -2.51 -4.39
N VAL A 275 11.79 -1.92 -4.78
CA VAL A 275 12.93 -2.67 -5.34
C VAL A 275 13.48 -3.69 -4.35
N TYR A 276 13.58 -3.31 -3.07
CA TYR A 276 14.10 -4.19 -2.03
C TYR A 276 13.16 -5.37 -1.75
N TRP A 277 11.85 -5.14 -1.74
CA TRP A 277 10.83 -6.17 -1.53
C TRP A 277 10.91 -7.33 -2.53
N VAL A 278 11.25 -7.05 -3.79
CA VAL A 278 11.43 -8.08 -4.84
C VAL A 278 12.60 -9.05 -4.54
N VAL A 279 13.60 -8.61 -3.78
CA VAL A 279 14.81 -9.40 -3.52
C VAL A 279 14.92 -9.91 -2.08
N LYS A 280 14.16 -9.32 -1.15
CA LYS A 280 14.28 -9.57 0.29
C LYS A 280 14.16 -11.05 0.65
N GLU A 281 13.23 -11.77 0.03
CA GLU A 281 12.98 -13.19 0.32
C GLU A 281 14.16 -14.09 -0.07
N LYS A 282 14.99 -13.66 -1.03
CA LYS A 282 16.18 -14.38 -1.51
C LYS A 282 17.37 -14.23 -0.57
N ILE A 283 17.35 -13.24 0.32
CA ILE A 283 18.42 -13.00 1.29
C ILE A 283 18.23 -13.97 2.46
N HIS A 284 19.24 -14.78 2.73
CA HIS A 284 19.24 -15.74 3.84
C HIS A 284 18.93 -15.06 5.19
N TYR A 285 18.09 -15.69 6.02
CA TYR A 285 17.57 -15.08 7.26
C TYR A 285 18.67 -14.67 8.27
N ASP A 286 19.83 -15.35 8.30
CA ASP A 286 20.96 -15.03 9.20
C ASP A 286 22.04 -14.16 8.52
N SER A 287 21.75 -13.63 7.33
CA SER A 287 22.68 -12.77 6.58
C SER A 287 23.14 -11.57 7.41
N PHE A 288 24.42 -11.23 7.31
CA PHE A 288 25.00 -10.00 7.87
C PHE A 288 24.54 -8.73 7.14
N TRP A 289 23.70 -8.87 6.11
CA TRP A 289 22.91 -7.78 5.57
C TRP A 289 21.93 -7.23 6.61
N TYR A 290 21.36 -8.10 7.44
CA TYR A 290 20.45 -7.70 8.50
C TYR A 290 21.22 -7.23 9.74
N ARG A 291 20.73 -6.16 10.38
CA ARG A 291 21.38 -5.60 11.58
C ARG A 291 21.15 -6.55 12.76
N SER A 292 22.20 -6.85 13.50
CA SER A 292 22.07 -7.61 14.74
C SER A 292 21.55 -6.69 15.84
N GLU A 293 20.44 -7.07 16.46
CA GLU A 293 19.95 -6.44 17.69
C GLU A 293 20.43 -7.22 18.91
N THR A 294 20.77 -6.50 19.97
CA THR A 294 21.21 -7.08 21.24
C THR A 294 19.99 -7.45 22.07
N GLN A 295 19.82 -8.74 22.36
CA GLN A 295 18.83 -9.21 23.33
C GLN A 295 19.52 -9.72 24.58
N TYR A 296 19.09 -9.24 25.74
CA TYR A 296 19.57 -9.74 27.02
C TYR A 296 18.92 -11.09 27.33
N LYS A 297 19.74 -12.12 27.57
CA LYS A 297 19.24 -13.42 28.01
C LYS A 297 18.68 -13.31 29.42
N LYS A 298 17.56 -13.99 29.66
CA LYS A 298 17.04 -14.19 31.02
C LYS A 298 17.74 -15.39 31.63
N TRP A 299 18.00 -15.34 32.94
CA TRP A 299 18.74 -16.40 33.63
C TRP A 299 18.08 -17.78 33.52
N HIS A 300 16.75 -17.85 33.52
CA HIS A 300 16.01 -19.11 33.40
C HIS A 300 15.95 -19.69 31.99
N THR A 301 16.42 -18.97 30.96
CA THR A 301 16.51 -19.47 29.57
C THR A 301 17.95 -19.70 29.12
N ALA A 302 18.94 -19.45 29.97
CA ALA A 302 20.34 -19.68 29.68
C ALA A 302 20.72 -21.15 29.95
N THR A 303 21.70 -21.66 29.21
CA THR A 303 22.20 -23.04 29.43
C THR A 303 22.98 -23.13 30.74
N ASP A 304 23.03 -24.32 31.35
CA ASP A 304 23.79 -24.56 32.58
C ASP A 304 25.26 -24.14 32.44
N THR A 305 25.85 -24.33 31.25
CA THR A 305 27.21 -23.88 30.94
C THR A 305 27.36 -22.37 30.97
N GLU A 306 26.38 -21.63 30.46
CA GLU A 306 26.40 -20.16 30.46
C GLU A 306 26.16 -19.60 31.87
N ILE A 307 25.21 -20.20 32.60
CA ILE A 307 24.92 -19.86 33.99
C ILE A 307 26.14 -20.14 34.86
N SER A 308 26.74 -21.32 34.76
CA SER A 308 27.92 -21.71 35.53
C SER A 308 29.12 -20.81 35.21
N LEU A 309 29.36 -20.50 33.93
CA LEU A 309 30.43 -19.59 33.54
C LEU A 309 30.20 -18.17 34.11
N ALA A 310 28.97 -17.66 34.01
CA ALA A 310 28.60 -16.35 34.53
C ALA A 310 28.76 -16.27 36.07
N LEU A 311 28.29 -17.29 36.80
CA LEU A 311 28.42 -17.38 38.25
C LEU A 311 29.89 -17.52 38.69
N ASN A 312 30.67 -18.36 38.01
CA ASN A 312 32.08 -18.59 38.33
C ASN A 312 32.98 -17.39 38.01
N THR A 313 32.60 -16.55 37.06
CA THR A 313 33.38 -15.35 36.67
C THR A 313 32.81 -14.05 37.24
N GLY A 314 31.67 -14.11 37.94
CA GLY A 314 31.01 -12.94 38.55
C GLY A 314 30.48 -11.93 37.52
N VAL A 315 30.27 -12.35 36.27
CA VAL A 315 29.78 -11.48 35.18
C VAL A 315 28.31 -11.74 34.88
N PRO A 316 27.53 -10.73 34.46
CA PRO A 316 26.18 -10.97 33.96
C PRO A 316 26.21 -11.87 32.72
N LEU A 317 25.10 -12.56 32.46
CA LEU A 317 24.92 -13.33 31.23
C LEU A 317 25.20 -12.46 30.01
N GLN A 318 26.05 -12.95 29.11
CA GLN A 318 26.38 -12.23 27.90
C GLN A 318 25.13 -12.03 27.05
N ALA A 319 24.91 -10.79 26.59
CA ALA A 319 23.83 -10.48 25.68
C ALA A 319 23.97 -11.30 24.40
N MET A 320 22.87 -11.87 23.93
CA MET A 320 22.85 -12.60 22.67
C MET A 320 22.84 -11.57 21.53
N SER A 321 23.94 -11.47 20.80
CA SER A 321 23.96 -10.78 19.51
C SER A 321 23.49 -11.76 18.43
N GLY A 322 22.17 -11.90 18.27
CA GLY A 322 21.63 -13.00 17.44
C GLY A 322 20.44 -12.63 16.58
N ILE A 323 19.49 -11.85 17.07
CA ILE A 323 18.29 -11.58 16.29
C ILE A 323 18.61 -10.56 15.21
N LYS A 324 18.44 -11.00 13.97
CA LYS A 324 18.59 -10.18 12.78
C LYS A 324 17.32 -9.37 12.57
N ASN A 325 17.42 -8.04 12.66
CA ASN A 325 16.33 -7.14 12.29
C ASN A 325 16.12 -7.21 10.77
N ARG A 326 15.08 -7.93 10.35
CA ARG A 326 14.72 -8.10 8.93
C ARG A 326 14.04 -6.87 8.31
N TRP A 327 13.63 -5.90 9.13
CA TRP A 327 12.91 -4.69 8.73
C TRP A 327 13.75 -3.41 8.77
N TRP A 328 15.05 -3.52 9.05
CA TRP A 328 15.93 -2.35 9.24
C TRP A 328 15.94 -1.39 8.04
N PHE A 329 15.80 -1.93 6.82
CA PHE A 329 15.84 -1.18 5.58
C PHE A 329 14.59 -0.32 5.42
N GLU A 330 13.41 -0.93 5.61
CA GLU A 330 12.13 -0.26 5.57
C GLU A 330 11.98 0.73 6.73
N GLN A 331 12.39 0.36 7.95
CA GLN A 331 12.35 1.23 9.12
C GLN A 331 13.15 2.52 8.93
N ASP A 332 14.38 2.44 8.41
CA ASP A 332 15.21 3.62 8.19
C ASP A 332 14.61 4.57 7.14
N LEU A 333 14.13 4.03 6.01
CA LEU A 333 13.52 4.84 4.94
C LEU A 333 12.19 5.46 5.39
N LEU A 334 11.33 4.70 6.08
CA LEU A 334 10.09 5.22 6.63
C LEU A 334 10.34 6.28 7.70
N ARG A 335 11.39 6.13 8.52
CA ARG A 335 11.81 7.16 9.48
C ARG A 335 12.23 8.44 8.77
N ILE A 336 12.96 8.34 7.66
CA ILE A 336 13.36 9.50 6.84
C ILE A 336 12.11 10.18 6.26
N ASN A 337 11.21 9.41 5.65
CA ASN A 337 9.96 9.96 5.11
C ASN A 337 9.10 10.62 6.19
N ASN A 338 9.07 10.06 7.41
CA ASN A 338 8.32 10.62 8.52
C ASN A 338 8.76 12.04 8.90
N ILE A 339 10.04 12.39 8.77
CA ILE A 339 10.53 13.75 9.01
C ILE A 339 9.85 14.73 8.03
N CYS A 340 9.74 14.35 6.76
CA CYS A 340 9.08 15.14 5.73
C CYS A 340 7.56 15.19 5.93
N VAL A 341 6.93 14.07 6.29
CA VAL A 341 5.48 14.01 6.57
C VAL A 341 5.11 14.90 7.76
N GLU A 342 5.91 14.89 8.83
CA GLU A 342 5.69 15.75 10.00
C GLU A 342 5.74 17.24 9.64
N LYS A 343 6.66 17.62 8.76
CA LYS A 343 6.70 18.98 8.19
C LYS A 343 5.42 19.30 7.41
N LEU A 344 5.03 18.44 6.47
CA LEU A 344 3.83 18.64 5.65
C LEU A 344 2.55 18.75 6.51
N CYS A 345 2.47 17.98 7.59
CA CYS A 345 1.38 18.08 8.56
C CYS A 345 1.39 19.41 9.32
N ALA A 346 2.56 19.90 9.72
CA ALA A 346 2.70 21.19 10.41
C ALA A 346 2.32 22.38 9.50
N GLU A 347 2.60 22.27 8.19
CA GLU A 347 2.26 23.27 7.18
C GLU A 347 0.82 23.14 6.64
N ASN A 348 0.06 22.10 7.02
CA ASN A 348 -1.24 21.75 6.45
C ASN A 348 -1.25 21.59 4.92
N ASP A 349 -0.13 21.16 4.31
CA ASP A 349 -0.04 20.92 2.87
C ASP A 349 -0.64 19.55 2.50
N LEU A 350 -1.98 19.53 2.45
CA LEU A 350 -2.75 18.33 2.16
C LEU A 350 -2.59 17.83 0.71
N ASN A 351 -2.28 18.70 -0.24
CA ASN A 351 -2.09 18.31 -1.64
C ASN A 351 -0.86 17.41 -1.82
N THR A 352 0.26 17.81 -1.19
CA THR A 352 1.48 17.02 -1.22
C THR A 352 1.30 15.70 -0.44
N LEU A 353 0.62 15.73 0.71
CA LEU A 353 0.29 14.52 1.47
C LEU A 353 -0.58 13.55 0.67
N TYR A 354 -1.63 14.04 0.01
CA TYR A 354 -2.50 13.23 -0.84
C TYR A 354 -1.71 12.54 -1.97
N SER A 355 -0.81 13.27 -2.63
CA SER A 355 0.04 12.72 -3.70
C SER A 355 1.01 11.65 -3.18
N TYR A 356 1.59 11.86 -2.00
CA TYR A 356 2.43 10.88 -1.33
C TYR A 356 1.64 9.61 -0.98
N LEU A 357 0.46 9.76 -0.39
CA LEU A 357 -0.38 8.63 0.03
C LEU A 357 -0.87 7.79 -1.16
N ASN A 358 -1.10 8.39 -2.34
CA ASN A 358 -1.38 7.61 -3.56
C ASN A 358 -0.22 6.70 -3.96
N THR A 359 1.03 7.15 -3.77
CA THR A 359 2.23 6.32 -4.00
C THR A 359 2.32 5.19 -2.97
N VAL A 360 2.00 5.48 -1.71
CA VAL A 360 1.88 4.46 -0.64
C VAL A 360 0.79 3.43 -0.99
N ALA A 361 -0.35 3.87 -1.53
CA ALA A 361 -1.45 2.99 -1.93
C ALA A 361 -1.04 2.01 -3.02
N GLN A 362 -0.30 2.47 -4.04
CA GLN A 362 0.21 1.60 -5.11
C GLN A 362 1.16 0.53 -4.56
N LEU A 363 2.12 0.93 -3.70
CA LEU A 363 3.09 0.03 -3.09
C LEU A 363 2.42 -1.04 -2.20
N SER A 364 1.34 -0.68 -1.52
CA SER A 364 0.72 -1.52 -0.48
C SER A 364 0.18 -2.86 -0.99
N SER A 365 -0.12 -2.97 -2.29
CA SER A 365 -0.49 -4.24 -2.93
C SER A 365 0.63 -5.29 -2.93
N GLN A 366 1.89 -4.85 -2.89
CA GLN A 366 3.10 -5.70 -2.95
C GLN A 366 3.57 -6.17 -1.55
N ALA A 367 2.97 -5.66 -0.47
CA ALA A 367 3.42 -5.95 0.88
C ALA A 367 3.28 -7.44 1.26
N MET A 368 2.28 -8.11 0.69
CA MET A 368 2.03 -9.53 0.94
C MET A 368 3.11 -10.42 0.31
N GLU A 369 3.45 -10.18 -0.96
CA GLU A 369 4.44 -10.98 -1.71
C GLU A 369 5.86 -10.87 -1.16
N SER A 370 6.15 -9.88 -0.32
CA SER A 370 7.48 -9.63 0.25
C SER A 370 7.65 -10.12 1.70
N GLY A 371 6.63 -10.76 2.27
CA GLY A 371 6.61 -11.22 3.66
C GLY A 371 6.66 -10.07 4.68
N CYS A 372 6.19 -8.87 4.29
CA CYS A 372 6.26 -7.65 5.11
C CYS A 372 4.88 -7.16 5.57
N LEU A 373 3.82 -7.92 5.35
CA LEU A 373 2.42 -7.51 5.50
C LEU A 373 2.11 -6.90 6.87
N LEU A 374 2.39 -7.63 7.96
CA LEU A 374 2.04 -7.16 9.31
C LEU A 374 2.84 -5.91 9.70
N PHE A 375 4.14 -5.87 9.36
CA PHE A 375 4.99 -4.69 9.58
C PHE A 375 4.51 -3.48 8.79
N TRP A 376 4.18 -3.66 7.51
CA TRP A 376 3.68 -2.60 6.64
C TRP A 376 2.34 -2.06 7.13
N THR A 377 1.42 -2.94 7.49
CA THR A 377 0.12 -2.58 8.06
C THR A 377 0.28 -1.74 9.32
N LYS A 378 1.17 -2.14 10.24
CA LYS A 378 1.51 -1.34 11.44
C LYS A 378 2.04 0.04 11.06
N SER A 379 2.94 0.11 10.08
CA SER A 379 3.54 1.36 9.61
C SER A 379 2.52 2.31 8.98
N VAL A 380 1.55 1.79 8.23
CA VAL A 380 0.46 2.58 7.63
C VAL A 380 -0.49 3.11 8.70
N VAL A 381 -0.83 2.29 9.70
CA VAL A 381 -1.66 2.72 10.83
C VAL A 381 -0.97 3.85 11.62
N ASP A 382 0.34 3.72 11.88
CA ASP A 382 1.12 4.76 12.55
C ASP A 382 1.18 6.05 11.71
N LEU A 383 1.36 5.93 10.39
CA LEU A 383 1.32 7.05 9.46
C LEU A 383 -0.05 7.76 9.48
N GLN A 384 -1.15 6.99 9.49
CA GLN A 384 -2.50 7.55 9.62
C GLN A 384 -2.68 8.27 10.95
N GLY A 385 -2.18 7.70 12.05
CA GLY A 385 -2.21 8.33 13.37
C GLY A 385 -1.53 9.70 13.41
N LYS A 386 -0.44 9.88 12.63
CA LYS A 386 0.29 11.15 12.51
C LYS A 386 -0.41 12.19 11.63
N ILE A 387 -1.02 11.76 10.53
CA ILE A 387 -1.68 12.66 9.55
C ILE A 387 -3.09 13.07 10.00
N LEU A 388 -3.79 12.19 10.72
CA LEU A 388 -5.19 12.40 11.12
C LEU A 388 -5.46 13.71 11.89
N PRO A 389 -4.60 14.18 12.82
CA PRO A 389 -4.79 15.48 13.47
C PRO A 389 -4.82 16.67 12.50
N ALA A 390 -3.92 16.69 11.52
CA ALA A 390 -3.89 17.74 10.49
C ALA A 390 -5.15 17.68 9.60
N CYS A 391 -5.61 16.47 9.26
CA CYS A 391 -6.88 16.29 8.56
C CYS A 391 -8.08 16.80 9.37
N ILE A 392 -8.14 16.53 10.68
CA ILE A 392 -9.22 17.02 11.56
C ILE A 392 -9.21 18.55 11.64
N ALA A 393 -8.02 19.17 11.72
CA ALA A 393 -7.90 20.62 11.72
C ALA A 393 -8.42 21.22 10.41
N CYS A 394 -7.98 20.68 9.27
CA CYS A 394 -8.42 21.13 7.95
C CYS A 394 -9.90 20.86 7.67
N ALA A 395 -10.45 19.76 8.19
CA ALA A 395 -11.88 19.41 8.07
C ALA A 395 -12.80 20.41 8.78
N LYS A 396 -12.27 21.20 9.72
CA LYS A 396 -13.00 22.26 10.44
C LYS A 396 -12.69 23.66 9.90
N SER A 397 -11.89 23.76 8.84
CA SER A 397 -11.59 25.02 8.18
C SER A 397 -12.81 25.59 7.45
N GLU A 398 -12.85 26.91 7.29
CA GLU A 398 -13.84 27.58 6.44
C GLU A 398 -13.53 27.38 4.95
N ASP A 399 -12.29 27.04 4.59
CA ASP A 399 -11.90 26.78 3.21
C ASP A 399 -12.44 25.41 2.73
N LYS A 400 -13.39 25.46 1.79
CA LYS A 400 -13.97 24.27 1.15
C LYS A 400 -12.91 23.31 0.57
N ASN A 401 -11.82 23.83 0.01
CA ASN A 401 -10.76 23.00 -0.55
C ASN A 401 -10.06 22.18 0.54
N HIS A 402 -9.81 22.76 1.72
CA HIS A 402 -9.24 22.02 2.85
C HIS A 402 -10.18 20.91 3.34
N VAL A 403 -11.49 21.15 3.35
CA VAL A 403 -12.50 20.14 3.75
C VAL A 403 -12.52 18.98 2.76
N ILE A 404 -12.52 19.28 1.45
CA ILE A 404 -12.51 18.28 0.37
C ILE A 404 -11.21 17.47 0.39
N LEU A 405 -10.05 18.13 0.51
CA LEU A 405 -8.75 17.44 0.59
C LEU A 405 -8.63 16.57 1.84
N ALA A 406 -9.19 17.01 2.97
CA ALA A 406 -9.23 16.17 4.17
C ALA A 406 -10.10 14.91 3.95
N ALA A 407 -11.21 15.02 3.23
CA ALA A 407 -12.03 13.86 2.83
C ALA A 407 -11.27 12.94 1.86
N ALA A 408 -10.55 13.50 0.90
CA ALA A 408 -9.74 12.73 -0.05
C ALA A 408 -8.60 11.97 0.64
N ILE A 409 -7.92 12.58 1.63
CA ILE A 409 -6.86 11.89 2.38
C ILE A 409 -7.39 10.70 3.17
N VAL A 410 -8.52 10.87 3.88
CA VAL A 410 -9.09 9.74 4.64
C VAL A 410 -9.57 8.62 3.71
N ASP A 411 -10.08 8.94 2.52
CA ASP A 411 -10.44 7.95 1.51
C ASP A 411 -9.22 7.18 0.98
N VAL A 412 -8.12 7.89 0.67
CA VAL A 412 -6.87 7.24 0.21
C VAL A 412 -6.32 6.28 1.27
N PHE A 413 -6.43 6.58 2.56
CA PHE A 413 -6.06 5.61 3.60
C PHE A 413 -6.87 4.32 3.53
N ILE A 414 -8.18 4.42 3.25
CA ILE A 414 -8.99 3.22 3.05
C ILE A 414 -8.61 2.51 1.75
N GLY A 415 -8.29 3.26 0.69
CA GLY A 415 -7.71 2.74 -0.55
C GLY A 415 -6.42 1.93 -0.30
N ILE A 416 -5.52 2.41 0.57
CA ILE A 416 -4.32 1.70 0.99
C ILE A 416 -4.70 0.34 1.61
N TYR A 417 -5.61 0.32 2.58
CA TYR A 417 -6.03 -0.91 3.25
C TYR A 417 -6.71 -1.89 2.31
N ILE A 418 -7.54 -1.40 1.39
CA ILE A 418 -8.18 -2.21 0.36
C ILE A 418 -7.12 -2.82 -0.57
N ASN A 419 -6.10 -2.07 -0.97
CA ASN A 419 -5.00 -2.60 -1.79
C ASN A 419 -4.20 -3.68 -1.06
N ILE A 420 -4.03 -3.57 0.26
CA ILE A 420 -3.44 -4.64 1.08
C ILE A 420 -4.30 -5.91 1.00
N ILE A 421 -5.62 -5.80 1.20
CA ILE A 421 -6.54 -6.95 1.10
C ILE A 421 -6.56 -7.55 -0.31
N ILE A 422 -6.47 -6.73 -1.35
CA ILE A 422 -6.34 -7.21 -2.73
C ILE A 422 -5.05 -8.01 -2.91
N GLY A 423 -3.92 -7.51 -2.39
CA GLY A 423 -2.65 -8.23 -2.38
C GLY A 423 -2.73 -9.58 -1.65
N ILE A 424 -3.44 -9.62 -0.52
CA ILE A 424 -3.76 -10.85 0.22
C ILE A 424 -4.57 -11.83 -0.65
N ASN A 425 -5.65 -11.37 -1.28
CA ASN A 425 -6.50 -12.20 -2.11
C ASN A 425 -5.75 -12.79 -3.32
N LYS A 426 -4.89 -11.98 -3.95
CA LYS A 426 -4.02 -12.45 -5.04
C LYS A 426 -3.09 -13.55 -4.56
N TYR A 427 -2.42 -13.31 -3.43
CA TYR A 427 -1.49 -14.26 -2.84
C TYR A 427 -2.16 -15.60 -2.47
N LEU A 428 -3.29 -15.55 -1.76
CA LEU A 428 -4.01 -16.76 -1.33
C LEU A 428 -4.52 -17.59 -2.52
N ARG A 429 -4.84 -16.95 -3.65
CA ARG A 429 -5.24 -17.65 -4.89
C ARG A 429 -4.06 -18.40 -5.53
N GLU A 430 -2.86 -17.86 -5.44
CA GLU A 430 -1.65 -18.44 -6.04
C GLU A 430 -0.96 -19.46 -5.10
N LEU A 431 -1.22 -19.41 -3.79
CA LEU A 431 -0.63 -20.30 -2.81
C LEU A 431 -1.12 -21.75 -2.97
N ASN A 432 -0.22 -22.62 -3.40
CA ASN A 432 -0.46 -24.06 -3.46
C ASN A 432 0.31 -24.79 -2.34
N ILE A 433 -0.39 -25.11 -1.26
CA ILE A 433 0.18 -25.79 -0.08
C ILE A 433 0.72 -27.18 -0.46
N ASP A 434 0.01 -27.96 -1.29
CA ASP A 434 0.43 -29.33 -1.63
C ASP A 434 1.72 -29.35 -2.44
N SER A 435 1.83 -28.47 -3.43
CA SER A 435 3.05 -28.31 -4.24
C SER A 435 4.26 -27.96 -3.37
N LEU A 436 4.07 -27.06 -2.41
CA LEU A 436 5.08 -26.64 -1.46
C LEU A 436 5.52 -27.80 -0.56
N LEU A 437 4.58 -28.54 0.02
CA LEU A 437 4.88 -29.70 0.85
C LEU A 437 5.58 -30.83 0.06
N ASN A 438 5.16 -31.09 -1.17
CA ASN A 438 5.78 -32.11 -2.03
C ASN A 438 7.22 -31.73 -2.41
N CYS A 439 7.47 -30.46 -2.75
CA CYS A 439 8.82 -29.97 -3.01
C CYS A 439 9.73 -30.14 -1.79
N ALA A 440 9.21 -29.94 -0.58
CA ALA A 440 9.97 -30.15 0.65
C ALA A 440 10.29 -31.64 0.90
N THR A 441 9.35 -32.56 0.61
CA THR A 441 9.59 -34.00 0.80
C THR A 441 10.57 -34.60 -0.20
N ASP A 442 10.64 -34.05 -1.41
CA ASP A 442 11.56 -34.52 -2.46
C ASP A 442 13.00 -34.02 -2.25
N ALA A 443 13.18 -32.96 -1.45
CA ALA A 443 14.49 -32.38 -1.19
C ALA A 443 15.35 -33.24 -0.24
N CYS A 444 16.62 -33.37 -0.59
CA CYS A 444 17.65 -34.11 0.15
C CYS A 444 18.64 -33.18 0.89
N SER A 445 18.60 -31.87 0.62
CA SER A 445 19.45 -30.89 1.29
C SER A 445 18.82 -29.51 1.27
N TYR A 446 19.23 -28.65 2.21
CA TYR A 446 18.80 -27.26 2.24
C TYR A 446 19.22 -26.50 0.96
N GLU A 447 20.34 -26.90 0.34
CA GLU A 447 20.81 -26.27 -0.89
C GLU A 447 19.92 -26.54 -2.10
N GLN A 448 19.18 -27.66 -2.12
CA GLN A 448 18.20 -27.96 -3.15
C GLN A 448 16.91 -27.13 -2.99
N LEU A 449 16.67 -26.61 -1.79
CA LEU A 449 15.58 -25.68 -1.49
C LEU A 449 15.97 -24.20 -1.71
N LYS A 450 17.24 -23.90 -2.03
CA LYS A 450 17.77 -22.52 -2.20
C LYS A 450 16.95 -21.66 -3.18
N PRO A 451 16.93 -20.34 -2.99
CA PRO A 451 16.24 -19.58 -1.96
C PRO A 451 15.05 -18.86 -2.62
N ASN A 452 14.13 -19.62 -3.21
CA ASN A 452 13.03 -19.03 -3.98
C ASN A 452 11.70 -19.03 -3.22
N ASN A 453 11.71 -19.39 -1.93
CA ASN A 453 10.50 -19.45 -1.15
C ASN A 453 10.73 -19.03 0.31
N ARG A 454 9.97 -18.02 0.75
CA ARG A 454 9.98 -17.47 2.11
C ARG A 454 9.73 -18.51 3.21
N TYR A 455 8.96 -19.55 2.92
CA TYR A 455 8.60 -20.60 3.89
C TYR A 455 9.77 -21.50 4.27
N TYR A 456 10.78 -21.62 3.40
CA TYR A 456 11.99 -22.39 3.70
C TYR A 456 13.11 -21.55 4.31
N ASN A 457 13.02 -20.22 4.21
CA ASN A 457 14.06 -19.29 4.64
C ASN A 457 13.94 -18.97 6.14
N ASN A 458 14.06 -19.99 6.98
CA ASN A 458 14.07 -19.88 8.44
C ASN A 458 15.00 -20.94 9.07
N HIS A 459 15.37 -20.70 10.34
CA HIS A 459 16.30 -21.56 11.08
C HIS A 459 15.80 -22.99 11.27
N SER A 460 14.51 -23.18 11.57
CA SER A 460 13.94 -24.48 11.86
C SER A 460 14.01 -25.42 10.66
N VAL A 461 13.64 -24.92 9.47
CA VAL A 461 13.70 -25.67 8.22
C VAL A 461 15.16 -25.92 7.82
N GLU A 462 16.05 -24.93 7.90
CA GLU A 462 17.47 -25.14 7.59
C GLU A 462 18.09 -26.21 8.50
N HIS A 463 17.82 -26.15 9.80
CA HIS A 463 18.30 -27.15 10.76
C HIS A 463 17.81 -28.55 10.39
N LEU A 464 16.51 -28.71 10.10
CA LEU A 464 15.92 -29.98 9.68
C LEU A 464 16.63 -30.56 8.46
N PHE A 465 16.82 -29.77 7.40
CA PHE A 465 17.46 -30.27 6.17
C PHE A 465 18.97 -30.49 6.33
N ASN A 466 19.63 -29.80 7.26
CA ASN A 466 21.01 -30.10 7.63
C ASN A 466 21.14 -31.43 8.36
N CYS A 467 20.16 -31.79 9.22
CA CYS A 467 20.06 -33.11 9.83
C CYS A 467 19.80 -34.20 8.79
N ILE A 468 18.82 -34.02 7.90
CA ILE A 468 18.52 -34.96 6.80
C ILE A 468 19.76 -35.18 5.92
N PHE A 469 20.49 -34.12 5.60
CA PHE A 469 21.74 -34.24 4.85
C PHE A 469 22.80 -35.05 5.61
N ALA A 470 22.89 -34.92 6.93
CA ALA A 470 23.77 -35.73 7.75
C ALA A 470 23.36 -37.20 7.76
N GLU A 471 22.06 -37.51 7.87
CA GLU A 471 21.53 -38.88 7.76
C GLU A 471 21.93 -39.52 6.43
N LEU A 472 21.69 -38.84 5.31
CA LEU A 472 22.05 -39.34 3.99
C LEU A 472 23.56 -39.56 3.84
N LYS A 473 24.38 -38.72 4.49
CA LYS A 473 25.84 -38.81 4.41
C LYS A 473 26.43 -39.92 5.28
N PHE A 474 25.88 -40.13 6.48
CA PHE A 474 26.44 -41.10 7.45
C PHE A 474 25.73 -42.45 7.42
N GLU A 475 24.43 -42.47 7.17
CA GLU A 475 23.58 -43.66 7.21
C GLU A 475 23.18 -44.16 5.81
N SER A 476 23.49 -43.40 4.75
CA SER A 476 23.18 -43.71 3.33
C SER A 476 21.68 -43.84 3.01
N LYS A 477 20.80 -43.49 3.96
CA LYS A 477 19.34 -43.45 3.79
C LYS A 477 18.76 -42.32 4.62
N ARG A 478 17.58 -41.83 4.22
CA ARG A 478 16.80 -40.90 5.04
C ARG A 478 16.07 -41.69 6.13
N VAL A 479 16.26 -41.32 7.39
CA VAL A 479 15.52 -41.86 8.53
C VAL A 479 14.34 -40.95 8.88
N THR A 480 14.51 -39.64 8.70
CA THR A 480 13.44 -38.67 8.91
C THR A 480 12.22 -38.97 8.02
N PRO A 481 11.03 -39.20 8.59
CA PRO A 481 9.85 -39.55 7.82
C PRO A 481 9.20 -38.32 7.16
N ASP A 482 8.51 -38.54 6.05
CA ASP A 482 7.90 -37.48 5.23
C ASP A 482 6.87 -36.65 6.00
N TRP A 483 6.10 -37.28 6.89
CA TRP A 483 5.10 -36.59 7.71
C TRP A 483 5.74 -35.52 8.61
N TYR A 484 6.97 -35.75 9.10
CA TYR A 484 7.67 -34.80 9.96
C TYR A 484 8.15 -33.57 9.18
N ILE A 485 8.64 -33.79 7.95
CA ILE A 485 9.00 -32.70 7.02
C ILE A 485 7.76 -31.87 6.68
N LYS A 486 6.64 -32.53 6.36
CA LYS A 486 5.37 -31.86 6.07
C LYS A 486 4.88 -31.05 7.26
N GLN A 487 4.91 -31.60 8.47
CA GLN A 487 4.51 -30.88 9.68
C GLN A 487 5.38 -29.63 9.91
N ALA A 488 6.70 -29.74 9.78
CA ALA A 488 7.62 -28.62 10.00
C ALA A 488 7.38 -27.46 9.02
N VAL A 489 7.18 -27.77 7.73
CA VAL A 489 6.90 -26.76 6.70
C VAL A 489 5.48 -26.21 6.85
N ALA A 490 4.48 -27.07 7.12
CA ALA A 490 3.10 -26.63 7.36
C ALA A 490 3.01 -25.63 8.51
N TYR A 491 3.78 -25.82 9.58
CA TYR A 491 3.84 -24.87 10.70
C TYR A 491 4.33 -23.47 10.26
N THR A 492 5.32 -23.39 9.37
CA THR A 492 5.80 -22.09 8.86
C THR A 492 4.76 -21.37 8.00
N VAL A 493 3.97 -22.13 7.23
CA VAL A 493 2.83 -21.58 6.46
C VAL A 493 1.74 -21.11 7.41
N TYR A 494 1.43 -21.91 8.43
CA TYR A 494 0.42 -21.60 9.44
C TYR A 494 0.72 -20.29 10.18
N GLN A 495 1.97 -20.06 10.60
CA GLN A 495 2.38 -18.81 11.25
C GLN A 495 2.22 -17.58 10.35
N ASP A 496 2.61 -17.69 9.08
CA ASP A 496 2.47 -16.62 8.10
C ASP A 496 1.00 -16.31 7.76
N LEU A 497 0.12 -17.33 7.77
CA LEU A 497 -1.33 -17.12 7.67
C LEU A 497 -1.90 -16.45 8.92
N ASN A 498 -1.38 -16.73 10.12
CA ASN A 498 -1.74 -16.01 11.34
C ASN A 498 -1.33 -14.52 11.26
N ASP A 499 -0.10 -14.22 10.80
CA ASP A 499 0.36 -12.83 10.58
C ASP A 499 -0.55 -12.06 9.60
N LEU A 500 -1.07 -12.75 8.58
CA LEU A 500 -2.04 -12.21 7.63
C LEU A 500 -3.38 -11.90 8.31
N VAL A 501 -3.90 -12.81 9.12
CA VAL A 501 -5.12 -12.58 9.90
C VAL A 501 -4.95 -11.39 10.84
N ASP A 502 -3.80 -11.28 11.52
CA ASP A 502 -3.50 -10.16 12.42
C ASP A 502 -3.44 -8.82 11.67
N ALA A 503 -2.92 -8.82 10.44
CA ALA A 503 -2.92 -7.64 9.60
C ALA A 503 -4.35 -7.23 9.22
N MET A 504 -5.20 -8.19 8.81
CA MET A 504 -6.61 -7.93 8.51
C MET A 504 -7.36 -7.40 9.74
N ASP A 505 -7.20 -8.04 10.89
CA ASP A 505 -7.80 -7.61 12.16
C ASP A 505 -7.38 -6.18 12.51
N LYS A 506 -6.09 -5.87 12.40
CA LYS A 506 -5.57 -4.52 12.66
C LYS A 506 -6.16 -3.48 11.70
N ILE A 507 -6.34 -3.82 10.43
CA ILE A 507 -6.98 -2.95 9.43
C ILE A 507 -8.42 -2.64 9.84
N TYR A 508 -9.24 -3.65 10.13
CA TYR A 508 -10.64 -3.47 10.50
C TYR A 508 -10.82 -2.62 11.75
N ASN A 509 -10.08 -2.96 12.82
CA ASN A 509 -10.11 -2.21 14.07
C ASN A 509 -9.71 -0.74 13.86
N ASN A 510 -8.70 -0.51 13.02
CA ASN A 510 -8.24 0.83 12.73
C ASN A 510 -9.27 1.64 11.92
N VAL A 511 -9.85 1.08 10.86
CA VAL A 511 -10.87 1.79 10.06
C VAL A 511 -12.07 2.20 10.90
N PHE A 512 -12.58 1.27 11.72
CA PHE A 512 -13.70 1.57 12.61
C PHE A 512 -13.35 2.63 13.67
N SER A 513 -12.19 2.49 14.34
CA SER A 513 -11.77 3.46 15.37
C SER A 513 -11.52 4.87 14.80
N VAL A 514 -10.99 4.99 13.59
CA VAL A 514 -10.82 6.28 12.90
C VAL A 514 -12.19 6.89 12.56
N GLY A 515 -13.12 6.09 12.03
CA GLY A 515 -14.48 6.55 11.74
C GLY A 515 -15.20 7.06 13.00
N LYS A 516 -15.07 6.34 14.11
CA LYS A 516 -15.58 6.76 15.43
C LYS A 516 -14.95 8.07 15.90
N ARG A 517 -13.61 8.17 15.85
CA ARG A 517 -12.88 9.38 16.26
C ARG A 517 -13.26 10.61 15.43
N LEU A 518 -13.45 10.46 14.12
CA LEU A 518 -13.92 11.54 13.24
C LEU A 518 -15.35 11.98 13.61
N THR A 519 -16.24 11.02 13.91
CA THR A 519 -17.61 11.28 14.36
C THR A 519 -17.62 12.08 15.68
N GLU A 520 -16.80 11.68 16.65
CA GLU A 520 -16.66 12.35 17.95
C GLU A 520 -16.10 13.78 17.80
N ASN A 521 -15.21 13.99 16.83
CA ASN A 521 -14.65 15.30 16.50
C ASN A 521 -15.59 16.19 15.66
N LYS A 522 -16.81 15.72 15.34
CA LYS A 522 -17.81 16.39 14.48
C LYS A 522 -17.36 16.57 13.02
N CYS A 523 -16.38 15.80 12.55
CA CYS A 523 -15.93 15.77 11.16
C CYS A 523 -16.80 14.78 10.36
N TYR A 524 -18.08 15.11 10.19
CA TYR A 524 -19.09 14.17 9.70
C TYR A 524 -18.87 13.71 8.25
N LEU A 525 -18.42 14.60 7.36
CA LEU A 525 -18.12 14.26 5.97
C LEU A 525 -17.01 13.21 5.89
N GLN A 526 -15.87 13.46 6.54
CA GLN A 526 -14.74 12.54 6.58
C GLN A 526 -15.10 11.23 7.27
N GLY A 527 -15.91 11.30 8.34
CA GLY A 527 -16.44 10.11 9.01
C GLY A 527 -17.34 9.27 8.09
N ALA A 528 -18.22 9.91 7.30
CA ALA A 528 -19.05 9.24 6.30
C ALA A 528 -18.19 8.58 5.21
N THR A 529 -17.17 9.27 4.72
CA THR A 529 -16.20 8.73 3.75
C THR A 529 -15.51 7.48 4.29
N VAL A 530 -15.02 7.49 5.54
CA VAL A 530 -14.36 6.31 6.13
C VAL A 530 -15.33 5.15 6.36
N LEU A 531 -16.47 5.42 7.00
CA LEU A 531 -17.41 4.38 7.42
C LEU A 531 -18.14 3.74 6.24
N SER A 532 -18.43 4.49 5.18
CA SER A 532 -19.08 3.94 3.96
C SER A 532 -18.24 2.86 3.29
N ARG A 533 -16.91 2.98 3.36
CA ARG A 533 -15.97 2.04 2.74
C ARG A 533 -15.81 0.73 3.54
N LEU A 534 -16.33 0.64 4.77
CA LEU A 534 -16.32 -0.61 5.55
C LEU A 534 -17.07 -1.74 4.85
N PHE A 535 -18.15 -1.45 4.13
CA PHE A 535 -18.87 -2.47 3.35
C PHE A 535 -18.00 -3.06 2.23
N GLU A 536 -17.26 -2.23 1.51
CA GLU A 536 -16.33 -2.72 0.48
C GLU A 536 -15.18 -3.53 1.11
N LEU A 537 -14.63 -3.06 2.22
CA LEU A 537 -13.60 -3.78 2.97
C LEU A 537 -14.12 -5.17 3.40
N SER A 538 -15.33 -5.21 3.96
CA SER A 538 -16.09 -6.41 4.33
C SER A 538 -16.24 -7.41 3.19
N SER A 539 -16.73 -6.93 2.04
CA SER A 539 -16.88 -7.75 0.84
C SER A 539 -15.54 -8.33 0.37
N LYS A 540 -14.51 -7.49 0.23
CA LYS A 540 -13.19 -7.91 -0.27
C LYS A 540 -12.46 -8.86 0.67
N ALA A 541 -12.60 -8.68 1.98
CA ALA A 541 -12.02 -9.58 2.97
C ALA A 541 -12.70 -10.95 2.99
N SER A 542 -13.99 -11.03 2.66
CA SER A 542 -14.76 -12.27 2.72
C SER A 542 -14.23 -13.34 1.75
N MET A 543 -13.65 -12.92 0.61
CA MET A 543 -12.93 -13.83 -0.30
C MET A 543 -11.70 -14.47 0.35
N ALA A 544 -10.89 -13.67 1.05
CA ALA A 544 -9.71 -14.16 1.77
C ALA A 544 -10.14 -15.15 2.86
N LEU A 545 -11.18 -14.79 3.63
CA LEU A 545 -11.66 -15.63 4.74
C LEU A 545 -12.23 -16.97 4.28
N THR A 546 -12.93 -16.99 3.15
CA THR A 546 -13.39 -18.25 2.55
C THR A 546 -12.21 -19.18 2.28
N THR A 547 -11.12 -18.64 1.74
CA THR A 547 -9.90 -19.43 1.46
C THR A 547 -9.21 -19.85 2.76
N LEU A 548 -9.05 -18.94 3.72
CA LEU A 548 -8.43 -19.24 5.02
C LEU A 548 -9.19 -20.32 5.80
N ASN A 549 -10.54 -20.30 5.76
CA ASN A 549 -11.38 -21.34 6.36
C ASN A 549 -11.13 -22.74 5.77
N THR A 550 -10.57 -22.84 4.56
CA THR A 550 -10.15 -24.12 3.97
C THR A 550 -8.70 -24.48 4.29
N PHE A 551 -7.81 -23.49 4.35
CA PHE A 551 -6.37 -23.71 4.56
C PHE A 551 -6.03 -24.07 6.00
N PHE A 552 -6.61 -23.39 6.99
CA PHE A 552 -6.32 -23.68 8.41
C PHE A 552 -6.63 -25.14 8.78
N PRO A 553 -7.83 -25.70 8.53
CA PRO A 553 -8.11 -27.10 8.83
C PRO A 553 -7.19 -28.08 8.10
N LYS A 554 -6.81 -27.77 6.85
CA LYS A 554 -5.88 -28.58 6.07
C LYS A 554 -4.47 -28.62 6.69
N LEU A 555 -4.00 -27.50 7.22
CA LEU A 555 -2.71 -27.41 7.91
C LEU A 555 -2.76 -28.07 9.28
N GLU A 556 -3.84 -27.85 10.04
CA GLU A 556 -4.05 -28.49 11.35
C GLU A 556 -4.10 -30.03 11.23
N ALA A 557 -4.65 -30.58 10.14
CA ALA A 557 -4.63 -32.02 9.87
C ALA A 557 -3.21 -32.61 9.67
N LEU A 558 -2.19 -31.77 9.44
CA LEU A 558 -0.78 -32.16 9.32
C LEU A 558 -0.02 -32.07 10.66
N HIS A 559 -0.72 -31.73 11.75
CA HIS A 559 -0.16 -31.72 13.10
C HIS A 559 -0.21 -33.13 13.71
N PHE A 560 0.75 -33.98 13.33
CA PHE A 560 0.78 -35.38 13.75
C PHE A 560 1.38 -35.57 15.16
N GLU A 561 2.41 -34.82 15.50
CA GLU A 561 3.11 -34.91 16.80
C GLU A 561 2.67 -33.77 17.73
N PRO A 562 1.81 -34.02 18.74
CA PRO A 562 1.23 -32.99 19.59
C PRO A 562 2.25 -32.31 20.51
N THR A 563 3.41 -32.92 20.74
CA THR A 563 4.47 -32.30 21.56
C THR A 563 5.06 -31.05 20.91
N VAL A 564 4.92 -30.90 19.59
CA VAL A 564 5.27 -29.67 18.88
C VAL A 564 4.11 -28.69 19.03
N VAL A 565 4.24 -27.71 19.92
CA VAL A 565 3.18 -26.72 20.18
C VAL A 565 3.03 -25.80 18.97
N TRP A 566 1.82 -25.76 18.39
CA TRP A 566 1.45 -24.78 17.38
C TRP A 566 0.77 -23.59 18.06
N ASP A 567 0.92 -22.40 17.46
CA ASP A 567 0.23 -21.20 17.92
C ASP A 567 -1.29 -21.36 17.72
N GLU A 568 -2.10 -20.71 18.56
CA GLU A 568 -3.55 -20.73 18.38
C GLU A 568 -3.94 -20.12 17.02
N CYS A 569 -5.02 -20.63 16.40
CA CYS A 569 -5.52 -20.07 15.16
C CYS A 569 -6.20 -18.72 15.44
N HIS A 570 -5.64 -17.63 14.94
CA HIS A 570 -6.16 -16.28 15.20
C HIS A 570 -7.46 -15.98 14.42
N LEU A 571 -7.80 -16.80 13.40
CA LEU A 571 -8.95 -16.58 12.53
C LEU A 571 -10.27 -16.51 13.30
N LYS A 572 -10.48 -17.39 14.27
CA LYS A 572 -11.73 -17.40 15.07
C LYS A 572 -11.91 -16.11 15.84
N GLN A 573 -10.85 -15.62 16.49
CA GLN A 573 -10.88 -14.36 17.24
C GLN A 573 -11.16 -13.17 16.33
N PHE A 574 -10.52 -13.13 15.16
CA PHE A 574 -10.78 -12.10 14.15
C PHE A 574 -12.24 -12.11 13.67
N LEU A 575 -12.80 -13.28 13.35
CA LEU A 575 -14.20 -13.39 12.90
C LEU A 575 -15.19 -12.86 13.94
N THR A 576 -14.95 -13.14 15.23
CA THR A 576 -15.76 -12.59 16.32
C THR A 576 -15.67 -11.06 16.39
N ARG A 577 -14.45 -10.51 16.42
CA ARG A 577 -14.23 -9.05 16.45
C ARG A 577 -14.83 -8.35 15.23
N ARG A 578 -14.68 -8.93 14.04
CA ARG A 578 -15.29 -8.41 12.81
C ARG A 578 -16.81 -8.30 12.95
N LYS A 579 -17.47 -9.36 13.43
CA LYS A 579 -18.93 -9.34 13.66
C LYS A 579 -19.35 -8.27 14.66
N GLU A 580 -18.59 -8.08 15.74
CA GLU A 580 -18.84 -7.01 16.72
C GLU A 580 -18.75 -5.61 16.10
N ILE A 581 -17.75 -5.37 15.23
CA ILE A 581 -17.61 -4.12 14.49
C ILE A 581 -18.78 -3.93 13.52
N GLU A 582 -19.12 -4.96 12.75
CA GLU A 582 -20.24 -4.93 11.79
C GLU A 582 -21.58 -4.64 12.48
N LYS A 583 -21.79 -5.13 13.70
CA LYS A 583 -22.98 -4.82 14.51
C LYS A 583 -22.98 -3.40 15.06
N SER A 584 -21.82 -2.78 15.30
CA SER A 584 -21.72 -1.51 16.04
C SER A 584 -21.53 -0.27 15.17
N PHE A 585 -21.09 -0.42 13.92
CA PHE A 585 -20.86 0.72 13.03
C PHE A 585 -22.10 1.38 12.39
N PRO A 586 -23.25 0.72 12.15
CA PRO A 586 -24.37 1.35 11.43
C PRO A 586 -24.86 2.67 12.06
N PRO A 587 -25.01 2.79 13.39
CA PRO A 587 -25.41 4.05 14.03
C PRO A 587 -24.44 5.21 13.76
N TYR A 588 -23.13 4.92 13.68
CA TYR A 588 -22.12 5.94 13.36
C TYR A 588 -22.23 6.39 11.90
N LEU A 589 -22.45 5.45 10.98
CA LEU A 589 -22.62 5.75 9.56
C LEU A 589 -23.86 6.62 9.34
N VAL A 590 -25.01 6.23 9.91
CA VAL A 590 -26.27 6.99 9.85
C VAL A 590 -26.06 8.43 10.32
N LYS A 591 -25.42 8.60 11.48
CA LYS A 591 -25.15 9.92 12.05
C LYS A 591 -24.26 10.77 11.16
N CYS A 592 -23.17 10.21 10.65
CA CYS A 592 -22.23 10.91 9.78
C CYS A 592 -22.87 11.32 8.45
N CYS A 593 -23.50 10.39 7.73
CA CYS A 593 -24.14 10.69 6.46
C CYS A 593 -25.26 11.72 6.62
N GLY A 594 -26.15 11.53 7.61
CA GLY A 594 -27.24 12.48 7.85
C GLY A 594 -26.75 13.89 8.17
N LYS A 595 -25.76 14.03 9.06
CA LYS A 595 -25.21 15.35 9.41
C LYS A 595 -24.42 15.99 8.28
N ALA A 596 -23.66 15.21 7.51
CA ALA A 596 -22.93 15.72 6.35
C ALA A 596 -23.89 16.24 5.27
N THR A 597 -24.93 15.48 4.94
CA THR A 597 -25.93 15.91 3.94
C THR A 597 -26.69 17.15 4.37
N LEU A 598 -27.05 17.28 5.65
CA LEU A 598 -27.71 18.49 6.15
C LEU A 598 -26.78 19.72 6.09
N ALA A 599 -25.48 19.54 6.37
CA ALA A 599 -24.51 20.63 6.30
C ALA A 599 -24.30 21.12 4.85
N HIS A 600 -24.32 20.20 3.88
CA HIS A 600 -24.06 20.47 2.46
C HIS A 600 -25.34 20.38 1.60
N TRP A 601 -26.52 20.68 2.16
CA TRP A 601 -27.79 20.50 1.44
C TRP A 601 -27.89 21.36 0.16
N ARG A 602 -27.37 22.59 0.23
CA ARG A 602 -27.44 23.57 -0.86
C ARG A 602 -26.44 23.29 -1.98
N ASP A 603 -25.27 22.81 -1.62
CA ASP A 603 -24.16 22.44 -2.50
C ASP A 603 -24.00 20.92 -2.63
N ARG A 604 -25.10 20.17 -2.48
CA ARG A 604 -25.11 18.69 -2.48
C ARG A 604 -24.63 18.06 -3.79
N GLU A 605 -24.69 18.80 -4.90
CA GLU A 605 -24.20 18.37 -6.21
C GLU A 605 -22.66 18.39 -6.27
N ASP A 606 -21.99 19.12 -5.38
CA ASP A 606 -20.52 19.23 -5.32
C ASP A 606 -19.87 18.09 -4.50
N PHE A 607 -20.67 17.26 -3.81
CA PHE A 607 -20.20 16.20 -2.93
C PHE A 607 -20.73 14.82 -3.36
N PRO A 608 -20.02 13.71 -3.03
CA PRO A 608 -20.52 12.36 -3.29
C PRO A 608 -21.85 12.08 -2.57
N ASP A 609 -22.74 11.32 -3.22
CA ASP A 609 -24.03 10.88 -2.66
C ASP A 609 -23.87 9.86 -1.52
N SER A 610 -23.37 10.35 -0.40
CA SER A 610 -23.10 9.57 0.81
C SER A 610 -24.38 9.13 1.50
N LEU A 611 -25.47 9.89 1.32
CA LEU A 611 -26.79 9.56 1.89
C LEU A 611 -27.45 8.43 1.09
N GLY A 612 -27.47 8.52 -0.24
CA GLY A 612 -27.99 7.45 -1.09
C GLY A 612 -27.17 6.18 -0.95
N PHE A 613 -25.84 6.27 -0.85
CA PHE A 613 -25.02 5.10 -0.54
C PHE A 613 -25.39 4.49 0.82
N CYS A 614 -25.48 5.30 1.87
CA CYS A 614 -25.86 4.84 3.22
C CYS A 614 -27.24 4.18 3.23
N TYR A 615 -28.23 4.83 2.62
CA TYR A 615 -29.59 4.31 2.52
C TYR A 615 -29.62 2.93 1.85
N ASN A 616 -29.02 2.79 0.67
CA ASN A 616 -29.06 1.54 -0.08
C ASN A 616 -28.31 0.40 0.63
N GLN A 617 -27.15 0.69 1.23
CA GLN A 617 -26.40 -0.32 1.98
C GLN A 617 -27.11 -0.73 3.28
N LEU A 618 -27.79 0.20 3.96
CA LEU A 618 -28.58 -0.14 5.15
C LEU A 618 -29.79 -1.00 4.79
N CYS A 619 -30.49 -0.70 3.69
CA CYS A 619 -31.58 -1.57 3.20
C CYS A 619 -31.09 -3.00 2.99
N GLU A 620 -29.98 -3.15 2.26
CA GLU A 620 -29.38 -4.45 1.98
C GLU A 620 -28.91 -5.16 3.27
N TYR A 621 -28.27 -4.43 4.17
CA TYR A 621 -27.83 -4.94 5.47
C TYR A 621 -29.00 -5.44 6.33
N LEU A 622 -30.13 -4.72 6.35
CA LEU A 622 -31.33 -5.12 7.08
C LEU A 622 -31.95 -6.39 6.49
N VAL A 623 -32.01 -6.50 5.17
CA VAL A 623 -32.52 -7.70 4.48
C VAL A 623 -31.63 -8.90 4.75
N VAL A 624 -30.30 -8.74 4.67
CA VAL A 624 -29.34 -9.79 5.04
C VAL A 624 -29.49 -10.21 6.51
N ALA A 625 -29.68 -9.27 7.42
CA ALA A 625 -29.89 -9.59 8.84
C ALA A 625 -31.17 -10.42 9.09
N ILE A 626 -32.24 -10.15 8.34
CA ILE A 626 -33.46 -10.98 8.36
C ILE A 626 -33.16 -12.36 7.75
N GLU A 627 -32.50 -12.43 6.59
CA GLU A 627 -32.12 -13.68 5.91
C GLU A 627 -31.27 -14.59 6.80
N ASP A 628 -30.38 -13.99 7.59
CA ASP A 628 -29.44 -14.66 8.48
C ASP A 628 -30.04 -15.00 9.86
N ASP A 629 -31.21 -14.48 10.20
CA ASP A 629 -31.83 -14.53 11.55
C ASP A 629 -30.98 -13.85 12.64
N ASP A 630 -30.28 -12.76 12.30
CA ASP A 630 -29.46 -11.98 13.24
C ASP A 630 -30.22 -10.74 13.74
N PHE A 631 -31.09 -10.96 14.74
CA PHE A 631 -31.91 -9.89 15.33
C PHE A 631 -31.07 -8.73 15.88
N GLU A 632 -29.91 -8.98 16.49
CA GLU A 632 -29.07 -7.91 17.05
C GLU A 632 -28.45 -7.03 15.96
N ALA A 633 -28.05 -7.63 14.83
CA ALA A 633 -27.61 -6.88 13.66
C ALA A 633 -28.75 -6.04 13.07
N PHE A 634 -29.95 -6.63 12.93
CA PHE A 634 -31.13 -5.92 12.46
C PHE A 634 -31.47 -4.74 13.38
N LYS A 635 -31.53 -4.96 14.69
CA LYS A 635 -31.82 -3.94 15.70
C LYS A 635 -30.89 -2.73 15.63
N SER A 636 -29.59 -2.97 15.57
CA SER A 636 -28.58 -1.91 15.54
C SER A 636 -28.69 -1.02 14.29
N ALA A 637 -29.00 -1.61 13.14
CA ALA A 637 -29.17 -0.86 11.88
C ALA A 637 -30.57 -0.25 11.72
N TYR A 638 -31.61 -0.92 12.21
CA TYR A 638 -33.00 -0.48 12.08
C TYR A 638 -33.30 0.72 12.98
N SER A 639 -32.64 0.79 14.14
CA SER A 639 -32.81 1.93 15.05
C SER A 639 -32.36 3.25 14.43
N GLY A 640 -33.31 4.19 14.28
CA GLY A 640 -33.08 5.46 13.60
C GLY A 640 -33.07 5.39 12.07
N PHE A 641 -33.26 4.22 11.45
CA PHE A 641 -33.32 4.04 10.00
C PHE A 641 -34.45 4.85 9.36
N PHE A 642 -35.61 4.96 10.02
CA PHE A 642 -36.73 5.76 9.54
C PHE A 642 -36.35 7.24 9.31
N GLY A 643 -35.46 7.79 10.14
CA GLY A 643 -34.95 9.15 9.95
C GLY A 643 -34.12 9.31 8.67
N VAL A 644 -33.35 8.28 8.29
CA VAL A 644 -32.59 8.23 7.04
C VAL A 644 -33.55 8.15 5.85
N VAL A 645 -34.59 7.32 5.95
CA VAL A 645 -35.61 7.16 4.91
C VAL A 645 -36.30 8.49 4.61
N LEU A 646 -36.72 9.22 5.65
CA LEU A 646 -37.36 10.53 5.48
C LEU A 646 -36.42 11.56 4.86
N LEU A 647 -35.16 11.60 5.29
CA LEU A 647 -34.17 12.50 4.73
C LEU A 647 -33.85 12.18 3.26
N TYR A 648 -33.72 10.89 2.93
CA TYR A 648 -33.44 10.45 1.56
C TYR A 648 -34.64 10.64 0.64
N HIS A 649 -35.87 10.42 1.13
CA HIS A 649 -37.10 10.79 0.43
C HIS A 649 -37.10 12.26 0.03
N GLU A 650 -36.77 13.16 0.97
CA GLU A 650 -36.71 14.59 0.71
C GLU A 650 -35.56 14.98 -0.25
N TYR A 651 -34.43 14.26 -0.15
CA TYR A 651 -33.29 14.42 -1.06
C TYR A 651 -33.71 14.09 -2.50
N VAL A 652 -34.28 12.90 -2.71
CA VAL A 652 -34.78 12.44 -4.00
C VAL A 652 -35.84 13.41 -4.53
N ARG A 653 -36.83 13.79 -3.70
CA ARG A 653 -37.88 14.74 -4.06
C ARG A 653 -37.30 16.06 -4.58
N SER A 654 -36.31 16.61 -3.89
CA SER A 654 -35.67 17.88 -4.24
C SER A 654 -34.98 17.85 -5.60
N ASP A 655 -34.47 16.69 -6.01
CA ASP A 655 -33.77 16.52 -7.28
C ASP A 655 -34.74 16.28 -8.44
N VAL A 656 -35.75 15.42 -8.24
CA VAL A 656 -36.67 15.03 -9.31
C VAL A 656 -37.81 16.04 -9.52
N VAL A 657 -38.10 16.94 -8.57
CA VAL A 657 -39.13 17.99 -8.75
C VAL A 657 -38.76 18.98 -9.87
N LYS A 658 -37.51 18.98 -10.32
CA LYS A 658 -37.03 19.76 -11.48
C LYS A 658 -37.62 19.22 -12.81
N ILE A 659 -38.04 17.96 -12.86
CA ILE A 659 -38.63 17.30 -14.04
C ILE A 659 -40.11 17.71 -14.15
N LYS A 660 -40.43 18.54 -15.14
CA LYS A 660 -41.78 19.12 -15.32
C LYS A 660 -42.61 18.43 -16.40
N GLU A 661 -42.02 17.49 -17.15
CA GLU A 661 -42.70 16.82 -18.26
C GLU A 661 -43.87 15.96 -17.75
N LEU A 662 -45.07 16.23 -18.26
CA LEU A 662 -46.32 15.61 -17.79
C LEU A 662 -46.30 14.08 -17.90
N HIS A 663 -45.77 13.54 -18.99
CA HIS A 663 -45.68 12.09 -19.23
C HIS A 663 -44.71 11.36 -18.27
N LYS A 664 -43.82 12.11 -17.58
CA LYS A 664 -42.88 11.54 -16.60
C LYS A 664 -43.37 11.67 -15.16
N GLN A 665 -44.44 12.43 -14.89
CA GLN A 665 -44.88 12.72 -13.51
C GLN A 665 -45.24 11.45 -12.72
N ASN A 666 -45.85 10.45 -13.37
CA ASN A 666 -46.12 9.16 -12.74
C ASN A 666 -44.82 8.45 -12.31
N ALA A 667 -43.82 8.42 -13.19
CA ALA A 667 -42.52 7.83 -12.88
C ALA A 667 -41.78 8.62 -11.79
N VAL A 668 -41.82 9.95 -11.84
CA VAL A 668 -41.26 10.84 -10.81
C VAL A 668 -41.88 10.54 -9.45
N PHE A 669 -43.21 10.42 -9.38
CA PHE A 669 -43.91 10.10 -8.14
C PHE A 669 -43.47 8.74 -7.57
N HIS A 670 -43.29 7.73 -8.43
CA HIS A 670 -42.75 6.42 -8.03
C HIS A 670 -41.34 6.51 -7.46
N VAL A 671 -40.46 7.30 -8.07
CA VAL A 671 -39.10 7.50 -7.58
C VAL A 671 -39.09 8.22 -6.22
N VAL A 672 -39.91 9.26 -6.06
CA VAL A 672 -40.02 10.01 -4.79
C VAL A 672 -40.52 9.13 -3.65
N THR A 673 -41.50 8.28 -3.91
CA THR A 673 -42.13 7.43 -2.90
C THR A 673 -41.41 6.09 -2.68
N ALA A 674 -40.41 5.76 -3.50
CA ALA A 674 -39.63 4.52 -3.38
C ALA A 674 -39.06 4.30 -1.98
N PRO A 675 -38.40 5.29 -1.33
CA PRO A 675 -37.82 5.05 -0.02
C PRO A 675 -38.83 4.68 1.07
N LEU A 676 -40.04 5.23 0.97
CA LEU A 676 -41.14 5.00 1.92
C LEU A 676 -41.73 3.60 1.77
N ILE A 677 -41.93 3.13 0.53
CA ILE A 677 -42.35 1.74 0.27
C ILE A 677 -41.28 0.76 0.72
N GLU A 678 -40.02 1.00 0.40
CA GLU A 678 -38.93 0.08 0.74
C GLU A 678 -38.77 -0.08 2.25
N TYR A 679 -38.95 1.00 3.00
CA TYR A 679 -39.06 0.92 4.45
C TYR A 679 -40.23 0.04 4.88
N ALA A 680 -41.43 0.24 4.31
CA ALA A 680 -42.60 -0.58 4.62
C ALA A 680 -42.40 -2.07 4.26
N ILE A 681 -41.73 -2.37 3.15
CA ILE A 681 -41.35 -3.74 2.76
C ILE A 681 -40.42 -4.35 3.79
N ILE A 682 -39.33 -3.67 4.17
CA ILE A 682 -38.36 -4.20 5.14
C ILE A 682 -39.03 -4.42 6.51
N SER A 683 -39.85 -3.47 6.97
CA SER A 683 -40.62 -3.61 8.21
C SER A 683 -41.62 -4.77 8.13
N GLY A 684 -42.32 -4.93 7.00
CA GLY A 684 -43.24 -6.04 6.76
C GLY A 684 -42.54 -7.41 6.72
N LEU A 685 -41.36 -7.48 6.08
CA LEU A 685 -40.52 -8.68 6.06
C LEU A 685 -40.05 -9.06 7.46
N ALA A 686 -39.66 -8.08 8.29
CA ALA A 686 -39.27 -8.33 9.68
C ALA A 686 -40.44 -8.88 10.51
N ILE A 687 -41.66 -8.34 10.34
CA ILE A 687 -42.87 -8.84 11.01
C ILE A 687 -43.15 -10.28 10.58
N LEU A 688 -43.14 -10.57 9.28
CA LEU A 688 -43.36 -11.93 8.77
C LEU A 688 -42.31 -12.90 9.29
N TRP A 689 -41.04 -12.50 9.26
CA TRP A 689 -39.95 -13.32 9.78
C TRP A 689 -40.15 -13.65 11.26
N GLY A 690 -40.52 -12.66 12.08
CA GLY A 690 -40.83 -12.86 13.49
C GLY A 690 -41.99 -13.83 13.73
N GLU A 691 -43.02 -13.80 12.89
CA GLU A 691 -44.14 -14.76 12.96
C GLU A 691 -43.73 -16.18 12.55
N PHE A 692 -42.95 -16.33 11.47
CA PHE A 692 -42.45 -17.64 11.02
C PHE A 692 -41.42 -18.26 11.97
N SER A 693 -40.62 -17.42 12.65
CA SER A 693 -39.61 -17.85 13.62
C SER A 693 -40.14 -17.92 15.06
N GLU A 694 -41.42 -17.59 15.28
CA GLU A 694 -42.05 -17.45 16.60
C GLU A 694 -41.32 -16.46 17.54
N ASN A 695 -40.55 -15.52 16.98
CA ASN A 695 -39.82 -14.50 17.71
C ASN A 695 -40.50 -13.12 17.60
N ARG A 696 -41.22 -12.73 18.66
CA ARG A 696 -41.94 -11.45 18.73
C ARG A 696 -41.06 -10.21 18.72
N GLN A 697 -39.77 -10.34 19.07
CA GLN A 697 -38.84 -9.22 19.20
C GLN A 697 -38.72 -8.40 17.90
N TRP A 698 -38.86 -9.05 16.74
CA TRP A 698 -38.84 -8.40 15.43
C TRP A 698 -39.97 -7.37 15.28
N ARG A 699 -41.21 -7.77 15.58
CA ARG A 699 -42.37 -6.88 15.52
C ARG A 699 -42.33 -5.81 16.60
N GLU A 700 -41.97 -6.18 17.82
CA GLU A 700 -41.86 -5.25 18.95
C GLU A 700 -40.88 -4.10 18.65
N LEU A 701 -39.76 -4.38 17.97
CA LEU A 701 -38.82 -3.36 17.54
C LEU A 701 -39.42 -2.41 16.48
N VAL A 702 -40.13 -2.96 15.49
CA VAL A 702 -40.80 -2.16 14.45
C VAL A 702 -41.83 -1.20 15.08
N ASP A 703 -42.64 -1.70 16.00
CA ASP A 703 -43.65 -0.92 16.73
C ASP A 703 -42.99 0.12 17.67
N ALA A 704 -41.88 -0.23 18.32
CA ALA A 704 -41.16 0.66 19.21
C ALA A 704 -40.54 1.86 18.49
N GLU A 705 -39.90 1.67 17.33
CA GLU A 705 -39.32 2.78 16.55
C GLU A 705 -40.39 3.77 16.07
N LEU A 706 -41.54 3.25 15.60
CA LEU A 706 -42.65 4.08 15.18
C LEU A 706 -43.27 4.85 16.37
N SER A 707 -43.44 4.18 17.50
CA SER A 707 -43.90 4.79 18.75
C SER A 707 -42.96 5.91 19.22
N GLU A 708 -41.66 5.68 19.18
CA GLU A 708 -40.65 6.68 19.56
C GLU A 708 -40.66 7.89 18.62
N PHE A 709 -40.84 7.66 17.31
CA PHE A 709 -40.97 8.74 16.34
C PHE A 709 -42.12 9.67 16.70
N ILE A 710 -43.30 9.13 16.99
CA ILE A 710 -44.52 9.89 17.31
C ILE A 710 -44.40 10.61 18.64
N ARG A 711 -43.84 9.96 19.67
CA ARG A 711 -43.70 10.54 21.02
C ARG A 711 -42.91 11.87 21.04
N LYS A 712 -42.05 12.09 20.04
CA LYS A 712 -41.22 13.30 19.94
C LYS A 712 -41.99 14.57 19.55
N ASP A 713 -43.11 14.48 18.82
CA ASP A 713 -43.93 15.64 18.40
C ASP A 713 -45.28 15.18 17.84
N GLU A 714 -46.40 15.69 18.37
CA GLU A 714 -47.76 15.35 17.90
C GLU A 714 -47.99 15.66 16.42
N LYS A 715 -47.33 16.70 15.87
CA LYS A 715 -47.42 17.05 14.44
C LYS A 715 -46.90 15.95 13.51
N LYS A 716 -46.15 14.98 14.05
CA LYS A 716 -45.68 13.82 13.27
C LYS A 716 -46.79 12.86 12.88
N ARG A 717 -47.94 12.87 13.56
CA ARG A 717 -49.11 12.11 13.11
C ARG A 717 -49.61 12.61 11.76
N GLU A 718 -49.50 13.90 11.48
CA GLU A 718 -49.82 14.45 10.16
C GLU A 718 -48.85 13.96 9.08
N ILE A 719 -47.56 13.80 9.42
CA ILE A 719 -46.55 13.24 8.50
C ILE A 719 -46.91 11.79 8.14
N LEU A 720 -47.25 10.97 9.13
CA LEU A 720 -47.68 9.58 8.90
C LEU A 720 -48.95 9.51 8.05
N THR A 721 -49.91 10.40 8.31
CA THR A 721 -51.14 10.51 7.51
C THR A 721 -50.81 10.81 6.04
N LYS A 722 -49.91 11.77 5.78
CA LYS A 722 -49.45 12.09 4.41
C LYS A 722 -48.72 10.93 3.75
N ILE A 723 -47.92 10.17 4.50
CA ILE A 723 -47.24 8.98 3.98
C ILE A 723 -48.29 7.95 3.53
N ILE A 724 -49.30 7.66 4.35
CA ILE A 724 -50.40 6.77 3.98
C ILE A 724 -51.11 7.27 2.72
N GLU A 725 -51.46 8.55 2.64
CA GLU A 725 -52.09 9.14 1.46
C GLU A 725 -51.24 8.94 0.19
N MET A 726 -49.93 9.19 0.26
CA MET A 726 -49.01 8.99 -0.87
C MET A 726 -48.91 7.52 -1.30
N LEU A 727 -48.80 6.60 -0.34
CA LEU A 727 -48.64 5.17 -0.62
C LEU A 727 -49.94 4.53 -1.13
N SER A 728 -51.09 4.94 -0.58
CA SER A 728 -52.41 4.57 -1.09
C SER A 728 -52.61 5.00 -2.54
N TYR A 729 -52.15 6.20 -2.90
CA TYR A 729 -52.22 6.70 -4.27
C TYR A 729 -51.29 5.92 -5.22
N ARG A 730 -50.08 5.57 -4.75
CA ARG A 730 -49.10 4.82 -5.56
C ARG A 730 -49.61 3.46 -6.02
N LYS A 731 -50.38 2.76 -5.17
CA LYS A 731 -50.96 1.44 -5.42
C LYS A 731 -51.78 1.33 -6.71
N GLY A 732 -52.40 2.44 -7.14
CA GLY A 732 -53.25 2.49 -8.34
C GLY A 732 -52.57 3.06 -9.59
N HIS A 733 -51.33 3.54 -9.48
CA HIS A 733 -50.68 4.33 -10.53
C HIS A 733 -49.41 3.64 -11.02
N MET A 734 -49.22 3.60 -12.36
CA MET A 734 -48.11 3.00 -13.13
C MET A 734 -48.34 1.56 -13.61
N LEU A 735 -48.45 1.42 -14.94
CA LEU A 735 -48.36 0.16 -15.68
C LEU A 735 -46.92 0.05 -16.21
N GLY A 736 -46.06 -0.71 -15.54
CA GLY A 736 -44.66 -0.92 -15.95
C GLY A 736 -43.75 -1.28 -14.77
N ILE A 737 -42.52 -1.70 -15.08
CA ILE A 737 -41.46 -1.98 -14.09
C ILE A 737 -40.76 -0.67 -13.75
N GLY A 738 -40.88 -0.22 -12.51
CA GLY A 738 -40.16 0.92 -11.94
C GLY A 738 -38.66 0.66 -11.77
N ASN A 739 -37.90 1.73 -11.53
CA ASN A 739 -36.44 1.67 -11.38
C ASN A 739 -35.96 0.90 -10.13
N ARG A 740 -36.86 0.64 -9.17
CA ARG A 740 -36.56 -0.03 -7.89
C ARG A 740 -37.25 -1.39 -7.72
N ASP A 741 -38.20 -1.71 -8.59
CA ASP A 741 -39.08 -2.89 -8.44
C ASP A 741 -38.29 -4.21 -8.46
N LEU A 742 -37.21 -4.29 -9.25
CA LEU A 742 -36.35 -5.47 -9.30
C LEU A 742 -35.67 -5.74 -7.94
N ILE A 743 -35.21 -4.68 -7.27
CA ILE A 743 -34.54 -4.77 -5.97
C ILE A 743 -35.56 -5.21 -4.91
N GLN A 744 -36.73 -4.59 -4.90
CA GLN A 744 -37.83 -4.92 -3.98
C GLN A 744 -38.28 -6.38 -4.15
N THR A 745 -38.47 -6.83 -5.39
CA THR A 745 -38.81 -8.21 -5.71
C THR A 745 -37.72 -9.18 -5.24
N ASN A 746 -36.44 -8.82 -5.43
CA ASN A 746 -35.31 -9.64 -4.99
C ASN A 746 -35.30 -9.84 -3.47
N TRP A 747 -35.51 -8.76 -2.68
CA TRP A 747 -35.58 -8.86 -1.22
C TRP A 747 -36.68 -9.81 -0.76
N VAL A 748 -37.88 -9.66 -1.31
CA VAL A 748 -39.03 -10.51 -0.98
C VAL A 748 -38.74 -11.98 -1.33
N GLN A 749 -38.15 -12.24 -2.49
CA GLN A 749 -37.78 -13.60 -2.91
C GLN A 749 -36.70 -14.22 -2.03
N ARG A 750 -35.68 -13.46 -1.63
CA ARG A 750 -34.61 -13.95 -0.74
C ARG A 750 -35.15 -14.38 0.60
N ILE A 751 -35.97 -13.55 1.25
CA ILE A 751 -36.57 -13.89 2.54
C ILE A 751 -37.53 -15.08 2.40
N THR A 752 -38.36 -15.10 1.36
CA THR A 752 -39.25 -16.25 1.07
C THR A 752 -38.46 -17.55 0.94
N ASN A 753 -37.33 -17.52 0.21
CA ASN A 753 -36.47 -18.68 0.04
C ASN A 753 -35.78 -19.06 1.36
N SER A 754 -35.29 -18.10 2.15
CA SER A 754 -34.66 -18.37 3.45
C SER A 754 -35.64 -19.05 4.43
N ILE A 755 -36.89 -18.58 4.50
CA ILE A 755 -37.97 -19.22 5.30
C ILE A 755 -38.13 -20.70 4.91
N ARG A 756 -38.15 -20.99 3.60
CA ARG A 756 -38.30 -22.34 3.06
C ARG A 756 -37.09 -23.22 3.36
N VAL A 757 -35.87 -22.73 3.12
CA VAL A 757 -34.63 -23.50 3.27
C VAL A 757 -34.34 -23.80 4.75
N ARG A 758 -34.67 -22.88 5.66
CA ARG A 758 -34.50 -23.08 7.11
C ARG A 758 -35.56 -23.97 7.75
N GLY A 759 -36.59 -24.38 7.01
CA GLY A 759 -37.66 -25.24 7.54
C GLY A 759 -38.60 -24.52 8.51
N LEU A 760 -38.71 -23.19 8.42
CA LEU A 760 -39.61 -22.39 9.26
C LEU A 760 -41.09 -22.56 8.88
N CYS A 761 -41.38 -23.11 7.70
CA CYS A 761 -42.74 -23.38 7.24
C CYS A 761 -43.06 -24.88 7.19
N HIS A 762 -44.21 -25.25 7.76
CA HIS A 762 -44.78 -26.59 7.66
C HIS A 762 -46.09 -26.51 6.86
N TYR A 763 -46.41 -27.57 6.13
CA TYR A 763 -47.61 -27.62 5.29
C TYR A 763 -48.51 -28.77 5.70
N GLU A 764 -49.80 -28.52 5.66
CA GLU A 764 -50.86 -29.51 5.85
C GLU A 764 -51.71 -29.62 4.57
N TYR A 765 -52.09 -30.84 4.24
CA TYR A 765 -52.84 -31.14 3.04
C TYR A 765 -54.33 -30.94 3.31
N LYS A 766 -54.99 -30.07 2.55
CA LYS A 766 -56.44 -29.95 2.49
C LYS A 766 -56.97 -30.52 1.19
N ASP A 767 -58.26 -30.84 1.16
CA ASP A 767 -58.94 -31.42 0.00
C ASP A 767 -58.63 -30.66 -1.30
N TRP A 768 -58.64 -31.37 -2.43
CA TRP A 768 -58.38 -30.84 -3.79
C TRP A 768 -56.92 -30.48 -4.12
N GLY A 769 -55.94 -31.04 -3.42
CA GLY A 769 -54.51 -30.88 -3.78
C GLY A 769 -53.85 -29.62 -3.23
N ILE A 770 -54.52 -28.91 -2.31
CA ILE A 770 -54.08 -27.63 -1.77
C ILE A 770 -53.26 -27.87 -0.50
N ASN A 771 -52.01 -27.41 -0.49
CA ASN A 771 -51.16 -27.42 0.69
C ASN A 771 -51.28 -26.07 1.41
N VAL A 772 -51.87 -26.07 2.60
CA VAL A 772 -52.01 -24.86 3.42
C VAL A 772 -50.89 -24.80 4.44
N LEU A 773 -50.48 -23.59 4.81
CA LEU A 773 -49.47 -23.40 5.86
C LEU A 773 -50.03 -23.89 7.20
N LYS A 774 -49.36 -24.85 7.83
CA LYS A 774 -49.67 -25.30 9.19
C LYS A 774 -49.06 -24.30 10.16
N THR A 775 -49.91 -23.45 10.74
CA THR A 775 -49.50 -22.41 11.70
C THR A 775 -50.64 -22.10 12.66
N GLU A 776 -50.33 -21.65 13.87
CA GLU A 776 -51.32 -21.08 14.80
C GLU A 776 -51.45 -19.55 14.62
N SER A 777 -50.55 -18.91 13.88
CA SER A 777 -50.60 -17.46 13.64
C SER A 777 -51.78 -17.08 12.75
N THR A 778 -52.71 -16.29 13.30
CA THR A 778 -53.84 -15.71 12.56
C THR A 778 -53.37 -14.79 11.45
N LEU A 779 -52.24 -14.10 11.65
CA LEU A 779 -51.63 -13.25 10.63
C LEU A 779 -51.15 -14.05 9.42
N LEU A 780 -50.40 -15.14 9.65
CA LEU A 780 -49.90 -15.97 8.56
C LEU A 780 -51.05 -16.65 7.79
N LYS A 781 -52.12 -17.08 8.49
CA LYS A 781 -53.34 -17.61 7.84
C LYS A 781 -54.00 -16.57 6.93
N ALA A 782 -54.15 -15.33 7.41
CA ALA A 782 -54.79 -14.26 6.66
C ALA A 782 -53.94 -13.77 5.47
N PHE A 783 -52.63 -13.58 5.65
CA PHE A 783 -51.74 -12.94 4.67
C PHE A 783 -51.10 -13.91 3.66
N CYS A 784 -50.66 -15.10 4.10
CA CYS A 784 -49.97 -16.04 3.21
C CYS A 784 -50.94 -16.92 2.40
N GLY A 785 -52.20 -17.03 2.85
CA GLY A 785 -53.26 -17.80 2.20
C GLY A 785 -52.88 -19.27 1.94
N THR A 786 -53.40 -19.83 0.84
CA THR A 786 -53.17 -21.23 0.43
C THR A 786 -52.02 -21.40 -0.58
N SER A 787 -51.39 -20.30 -1.01
CA SER A 787 -50.48 -20.27 -2.16
C SER A 787 -49.00 -20.14 -1.79
N PHE A 788 -48.65 -19.94 -0.51
CA PHE A 788 -47.27 -19.71 -0.07
C PHE A 788 -46.25 -20.75 -0.53
N LYS A 789 -46.66 -22.03 -0.60
CA LYS A 789 -45.80 -23.13 -1.06
C LYS A 789 -45.29 -22.92 -2.49
N ASN A 790 -46.15 -22.43 -3.38
CA ASN A 790 -45.87 -22.38 -4.82
C ASN A 790 -45.49 -20.97 -5.30
N LEU A 791 -46.13 -19.94 -4.76
CA LEU A 791 -46.04 -18.56 -5.28
C LEU A 791 -45.33 -17.59 -4.32
N GLY A 792 -45.03 -17.99 -3.08
CA GLY A 792 -44.50 -17.08 -2.06
C GLY A 792 -45.60 -16.21 -1.45
N PHE A 793 -45.29 -14.98 -1.02
CA PHE A 793 -46.30 -14.08 -0.48
C PHE A 793 -47.34 -13.71 -1.55
N ALA A 794 -48.61 -13.96 -1.27
CA ALA A 794 -49.72 -13.72 -2.19
C ALA A 794 -50.09 -12.23 -2.28
N ASP A 795 -49.86 -11.51 -1.19
CA ASP A 795 -50.13 -10.09 -1.03
C ASP A 795 -48.84 -9.26 -0.93
N ASN A 796 -49.01 -7.96 -1.13
CA ASN A 796 -47.92 -6.99 -1.06
C ASN A 796 -47.39 -6.86 0.38
N VAL A 797 -46.10 -7.09 0.57
CA VAL A 797 -45.48 -7.16 1.91
C VAL A 797 -45.51 -5.82 2.63
N GLU A 798 -45.46 -4.70 1.91
CA GLU A 798 -45.59 -3.36 2.48
C GLU A 798 -46.92 -3.12 3.21
N ASP A 799 -47.99 -3.83 2.83
CA ASP A 799 -49.32 -3.68 3.41
C ASP A 799 -49.31 -4.05 4.90
N LEU A 800 -48.46 -5.00 5.32
CA LEU A 800 -48.34 -5.43 6.71
C LEU A 800 -47.92 -4.28 7.63
N TYR A 801 -46.89 -3.54 7.26
CA TYR A 801 -46.41 -2.42 8.05
C TYR A 801 -47.44 -1.27 8.07
N LEU A 802 -48.07 -0.99 6.92
CA LEU A 802 -49.06 0.07 6.81
C LEU A 802 -50.31 -0.22 7.67
N ILE A 803 -50.80 -1.46 7.62
CA ILE A 803 -52.04 -1.86 8.29
C ILE A 803 -51.83 -2.18 9.77
N LEU A 804 -50.81 -2.97 10.11
CA LEU A 804 -50.60 -3.42 11.48
C LEU A 804 -49.93 -2.35 12.35
N CYS A 805 -49.04 -1.52 11.77
CA CYS A 805 -48.24 -0.57 12.53
C CYS A 805 -48.67 0.89 12.31
N LEU A 806 -48.97 1.34 11.09
CA LEU A 806 -49.31 2.76 10.86
C LEU A 806 -50.76 3.12 11.19
N ASN A 807 -51.73 2.27 10.82
CA ASN A 807 -53.16 2.59 10.95
C ASN A 807 -53.60 2.93 12.39
N GLN A 808 -52.90 2.42 13.41
CA GLN A 808 -53.18 2.72 14.82
C GLN A 808 -52.97 4.20 15.20
N TYR A 809 -52.26 4.98 14.36
CA TYR A 809 -51.92 6.37 14.64
C TYR A 809 -52.63 7.39 13.74
N VAL A 810 -53.55 6.92 12.88
CA VAL A 810 -54.24 7.74 11.88
C VAL A 810 -55.76 7.58 12.08
N PRO A 811 -56.57 8.64 11.88
CA PRO A 811 -58.03 8.54 11.98
C PRO A 811 -58.60 7.46 11.06
N SER A 812 -59.68 6.79 11.48
CA SER A 812 -60.28 5.64 10.79
C SER A 812 -60.59 5.90 9.31
N GLU A 813 -60.98 7.13 8.96
CA GLU A 813 -61.30 7.55 7.58
C GLU A 813 -60.08 7.62 6.65
N LYS A 814 -58.87 7.66 7.21
CA LYS A 814 -57.61 7.81 6.48
C LYS A 814 -56.70 6.58 6.63
N GLN A 815 -57.23 5.48 7.15
CA GLN A 815 -56.49 4.22 7.27
C GLN A 815 -56.20 3.61 5.90
N TYR A 816 -55.06 2.95 5.80
CA TYR A 816 -54.66 2.19 4.62
C TYR A 816 -55.44 0.87 4.55
N GLU A 817 -55.97 0.51 3.37
CA GLU A 817 -56.59 -0.80 3.08
C GLU A 817 -55.75 -1.56 2.05
N SER A 818 -55.59 -2.87 2.20
CA SER A 818 -54.84 -3.71 1.23
C SER A 818 -55.64 -3.94 -0.06
N ARG A 819 -55.00 -4.47 -1.12
CA ARG A 819 -55.70 -4.67 -2.42
C ARG A 819 -56.67 -5.85 -2.34
N SER A 820 -56.24 -6.91 -1.67
CA SER A 820 -56.99 -8.15 -1.46
C SER A 820 -57.94 -8.06 -0.26
N LYS A 821 -57.81 -7.03 0.58
CA LYS A 821 -58.54 -6.85 1.84
C LYS A 821 -58.34 -8.00 2.82
N TRP A 822 -57.14 -8.61 2.80
CA TRP A 822 -56.77 -9.74 3.67
C TRP A 822 -56.90 -9.41 5.16
N GLU A 823 -56.78 -8.14 5.54
CA GLU A 823 -56.92 -7.65 6.90
C GLU A 823 -58.30 -7.90 7.52
N LYS A 824 -59.34 -8.08 6.70
CA LYS A 824 -60.68 -8.45 7.21
C LYS A 824 -60.70 -9.85 7.82
N ASN A 825 -59.85 -10.73 7.32
CA ASN A 825 -59.75 -12.12 7.79
C ASN A 825 -58.95 -12.24 9.09
N LEU A 826 -58.27 -11.17 9.57
CA LEU A 826 -57.58 -11.15 10.87
C LEU A 826 -58.55 -11.19 12.06
N HIS A 827 -59.76 -10.67 11.87
CA HIS A 827 -60.79 -10.54 12.91
C HIS A 827 -61.91 -11.59 12.79
N GLU A 828 -61.91 -12.38 11.71
CA GLU A 828 -62.84 -13.50 11.49
C GLU A 828 -62.29 -14.80 12.09
N THR A 829 -62.10 -14.84 13.41
CA THR A 829 -61.97 -16.10 14.16
C THR A 829 -62.75 -15.99 15.46
N ASP A 830 -64.08 -16.05 15.36
CA ASP A 830 -64.98 -16.42 16.48
C ASP A 830 -66.39 -16.85 16.01
N THR A 831 -66.57 -17.17 14.72
CA THR A 831 -67.83 -17.75 14.23
C THR A 831 -67.59 -18.80 13.18
N GLN A 832 -67.21 -20.01 13.63
CA GLN A 832 -67.65 -21.26 13.01
C GLN A 832 -67.54 -22.42 14.00
#